data_AF-A0A2A3AH76-F1
#
_entry.id   AF-A0A2A3AH76-F1
#
_cell.length_a   1.000
_cell.length_b   1.000
_cell.length_c   1.000
_cell.angle_alpha   90.00
_cell.angle_beta   90.00
_cell.angle_gamma   90.00
#
_symmetry.space_group_name_H-M   'P 1'
#
loop_
_entity.id
_entity.type
_entity.pdbx_description
1 polymer ?
#
loop_
_entity_poly.entity_id
_entity_poly.type
_entity_poly.pdbx_seq_one_letter_code
_entity_poly.pdbx_strand_id
1 'polypeptide(L)'
;MARLLYRLGIGSARHAWAVIVAWIAVLAISVGAVAFSGVQLSNAITIPGTETQRLADRLQDELPEANQGTGRMVFYTEDGSEFTEEQRQGIADAVASTEGIDQVDSATNPFEAQAQLDDGRQQLVDGREQLEEGQQAIQQLEENLPPGANADQILQQRGINPQQIQEQQAQLESGEQAMERMGDYRVVSEDGNSAISVVNFTVDQTSVTADAKEAVMNAVEDHSVDGVGVDFSQELSQDISALLGPAEIVGVVIAAIVLLVMLRALVPAILPVLTALIGVGISTAATLAFSGVIDMMSVTPMLGVMLGLAVGIDYSLFVLNRHRQQLRRGMEVKESIGMAVGTSGTAVFFAALTVIVALVALNITGIPFLGLMGTVAGVAVLIALLITLTLTPALLSLAGRKALPRKQRNAAPDEQHINEHDVPFHLRHPWITSLLSVGVLVVLALPAQDMRLGLPDASTEAVDSTSYQAYQRIAEDFGAGENGPLVAVVDMPEGLSDDEATEKINLVSDRIAEQDDVANVLPGVTTDDNRTGVIQVIPESGPADAATEELVNNLRGLNGDALNGEDVKIGVAGTTAANIDVSQLLGEKLPLYLGVVIIISLLLLLMVFRSIVVPVIASLGFLLSVLASLGAVVAVYQWGWGGDLMGVHDPGPILSFLPTLMIGILFGLAMDYQLFLGSGMREAYVHGHPARQAVVYGFKAGRAVVTAAAIIMISVFAGFIFAHLSMIKPIGFALAIGVLLDAFVVRMFLIPAVMRIMGEKVWWLPRWLDKILPRVDVEGESLVRAGATAGAAGGAATAAVGSGSNSDSGSRSQRDDAAPTSDRDGSVSGGSAAPVAVGAGAHGGSAQASTSAIAGAAAAPGTTPAPVSTPTTDAAAGNSASGVVPVKAMAFSEVELRKADPALKATDALLPLLPSMPNEEETAREELSKDKPEAAPHKSMHERVNFRKVMVAGRPVLVVEPKSRAWGAVAPVIVYWHGGGYVNAMLGTHWRYLDELIKHTGATVVVPSYALAPLHTVDEVQPLADGTLELARSLGKRVYFMGDSSGGGLALAQAQRLREQGESLNGLVLIAPWVDASLSNPEISAYESKDNMLSVKRLQASGRWWAGERDVLDPLVSPIYGSFEGLPRTLITQGDRDILYPDTMNTVAELQLAGVDTTTIVTEGAPHTYSLMVWTPTARKDVEEIARWILEG
;
A
#
# COMPACT_ATOMS: atom_id res chain seq x y z
N MET A 1 -32.78 10.87 -20.73
CA MET A 1 -31.59 11.40 -20.05
C MET A 1 -30.56 11.94 -21.04
N ALA A 2 -29.98 11.09 -21.92
CA ALA A 2 -28.93 11.45 -22.90
C ALA A 2 -28.99 12.87 -23.51
N ARG A 3 -30.14 13.33 -24.04
CA ARG A 3 -30.30 14.69 -24.61
C ARG A 3 -30.07 15.85 -23.63
N LEU A 4 -30.35 15.65 -22.34
CA LEU A 4 -30.09 16.63 -21.28
C LEU A 4 -28.59 16.70 -20.99
N LEU A 5 -27.95 15.54 -20.78
CA LEU A 5 -26.51 15.43 -20.52
C LEU A 5 -25.66 15.90 -21.69
N TYR A 6 -26.08 15.64 -22.94
CA TYR A 6 -25.51 16.23 -24.14
C TYR A 6 -25.51 17.78 -24.12
N ARG A 7 -26.66 18.38 -23.77
CA ARG A 7 -26.78 19.85 -23.65
C ARG A 7 -25.94 20.40 -22.51
N LEU A 8 -25.87 19.69 -21.38
CA LEU A 8 -25.02 20.04 -20.23
C LEU A 8 -23.54 20.04 -20.63
N GLY A 9 -23.04 18.96 -21.23
CA GLY A 9 -21.66 18.85 -21.71
C GLY A 9 -21.28 19.94 -22.71
N ILE A 10 -22.15 20.29 -23.66
CA ILE A 10 -21.93 21.43 -24.57
C ILE A 10 -21.99 22.78 -23.83
N GLY A 11 -22.91 22.93 -22.87
CA GLY A 11 -23.03 24.14 -22.04
C GLY A 11 -21.74 24.42 -21.27
N SER A 12 -21.22 23.40 -20.58
CA SER A 12 -19.95 23.45 -19.85
C SER A 12 -18.75 23.66 -20.77
N ALA A 13 -18.69 22.98 -21.92
CA ALA A 13 -17.62 23.16 -22.90
C ALA A 13 -17.62 24.57 -23.53
N ARG A 14 -18.78 25.23 -23.66
CA ARG A 14 -18.89 26.61 -24.16
C ARG A 14 -18.49 27.66 -23.12
N HIS A 15 -18.80 27.42 -21.85
CA HIS A 15 -18.56 28.36 -20.75
C HIS A 15 -17.48 27.86 -19.78
N ALA A 16 -16.43 27.22 -20.31
CA ALA A 16 -15.47 26.45 -19.52
C ALA A 16 -14.88 27.22 -18.33
N TRP A 17 -14.48 28.49 -18.53
CA TRP A 17 -13.96 29.34 -17.47
C TRP A 17 -14.98 29.64 -16.36
N ALA A 18 -16.25 29.86 -16.70
CA ALA A 18 -17.29 30.10 -15.69
C ALA A 18 -17.55 28.85 -14.84
N VAL A 19 -17.51 27.67 -15.44
CA VAL A 19 -17.65 26.39 -14.72
C VAL A 19 -16.44 26.12 -13.81
N ILE A 20 -15.22 26.39 -14.29
CA ILE A 20 -13.99 26.23 -13.50
C ILE A 20 -13.99 27.20 -12.30
N VAL A 21 -14.32 28.47 -12.52
CA VAL A 21 -14.42 29.47 -11.44
C VAL A 21 -15.51 29.11 -10.44
N ALA A 22 -16.66 28.60 -10.89
CA ALA A 22 -17.72 28.14 -9.99
C ALA A 22 -17.27 26.98 -9.08
N TRP A 23 -16.58 25.97 -9.63
CA TRP A 23 -16.06 24.85 -8.82
C TRP A 23 -14.92 25.26 -7.88
N ILE A 24 -14.04 26.17 -8.29
CA ILE A 24 -13.01 26.75 -7.41
C ILE A 24 -13.66 27.57 -6.28
N ALA A 25 -14.73 28.31 -6.58
CA ALA A 25 -15.49 29.03 -5.55
C ALA A 25 -16.18 28.07 -4.56
N VAL A 26 -16.76 26.96 -5.03
CA VAL A 26 -17.32 25.91 -4.15
C VAL A 26 -16.23 25.34 -3.24
N LEU A 27 -15.06 24.98 -3.77
CA LEU A 27 -13.92 24.51 -2.95
C LEU A 27 -13.49 25.55 -1.91
N ALA A 28 -13.34 26.82 -2.31
CA ALA A 28 -12.97 27.90 -1.39
C ALA A 28 -14.03 28.14 -0.30
N ILE A 29 -15.32 28.00 -0.62
CA ILE A 29 -16.42 28.09 0.36
C ILE A 29 -16.39 26.91 1.33
N SER A 30 -16.22 25.67 0.83
CA SER A 30 -16.12 24.48 1.68
C SER A 30 -14.92 24.55 2.62
N VAL A 31 -13.73 24.88 2.13
CA VAL A 31 -12.52 25.06 2.96
C VAL A 31 -12.68 26.21 3.95
N GLY A 32 -13.29 27.32 3.52
CA GLY A 32 -13.59 28.44 4.41
C GLY A 32 -14.56 28.06 5.54
N ALA A 33 -15.54 27.20 5.27
CA ALA A 33 -16.51 26.75 6.28
C ALA A 33 -15.85 25.95 7.42
N VAL A 34 -14.89 25.07 7.10
CA VAL A 34 -14.11 24.32 8.12
C VAL A 34 -13.44 25.26 9.12
N ALA A 35 -12.86 26.36 8.64
CA ALA A 35 -12.19 27.35 9.49
C ALA A 35 -13.15 28.16 10.39
N PHE A 36 -14.48 28.07 10.18
CA PHE A 36 -15.50 28.69 11.03
C PHE A 36 -16.24 27.70 11.94
N SER A 37 -16.34 26.42 11.55
CA SER A 37 -17.02 25.39 12.33
C SER A 37 -16.15 24.75 13.42
N GLY A 38 -14.83 24.80 13.26
CA GLY A 38 -13.93 23.86 13.94
C GLY A 38 -14.01 22.47 13.32
N VAL A 39 -13.15 21.56 13.79
CA VAL A 39 -13.17 20.14 13.44
C VAL A 39 -13.32 19.36 14.74
N GLN A 40 -14.35 18.51 14.81
CA GLN A 40 -14.60 17.61 15.93
C GLN A 40 -14.84 16.22 15.37
N LEU A 41 -13.86 15.32 15.55
CA LEU A 41 -13.93 13.92 15.14
C LEU A 41 -13.73 13.07 16.39
N SER A 42 -14.52 12.00 16.52
CA SER A 42 -14.34 11.00 17.59
C SER A 42 -13.90 9.67 16.99
N ASN A 43 -13.36 8.77 17.82
CA ASN A 43 -13.18 7.35 17.49
C ASN A 43 -14.17 6.45 18.24
N ALA A 44 -14.91 6.99 19.21
CA ALA A 44 -15.89 6.23 19.97
C ALA A 44 -17.13 5.89 19.15
N ILE A 45 -17.66 4.68 19.32
CA ILE A 45 -18.90 4.21 18.68
C ILE A 45 -20.02 4.21 19.72
N THR A 46 -20.93 5.18 19.61
CA THR A 46 -22.19 5.17 20.37
C THR A 46 -23.32 4.59 19.52
N ILE A 47 -24.13 3.71 20.12
CA ILE A 47 -25.37 3.20 19.51
C ILE A 47 -26.52 3.42 20.49
N PRO A 48 -27.37 4.44 20.25
CA PRO A 48 -28.53 4.71 21.07
C PRO A 48 -29.46 3.49 21.20
N GLY A 49 -29.78 3.11 22.43
CA GLY A 49 -30.72 2.04 22.73
C GLY A 49 -30.14 0.63 22.82
N THR A 50 -28.81 0.45 22.78
CA THR A 50 -28.16 -0.78 23.27
C THR A 50 -28.34 -0.94 24.79
N GLU A 51 -27.94 -2.08 25.36
CA GLU A 51 -27.94 -2.27 26.80
C GLU A 51 -26.83 -1.43 27.44
N THR A 52 -25.60 -1.55 26.93
CA THR A 52 -24.44 -0.83 27.45
C THR A 52 -24.62 0.69 27.46
N GLN A 53 -25.24 1.28 26.42
CA GLN A 53 -25.53 2.72 26.42
C GLN A 53 -26.52 3.12 27.52
N ARG A 54 -27.57 2.33 27.78
CA ARG A 54 -28.53 2.65 28.86
C ARG A 54 -27.92 2.52 30.24
N LEU A 55 -26.96 1.61 30.41
CA LEU A 55 -26.21 1.46 31.66
C LEU A 55 -25.27 2.66 31.84
N ALA A 56 -24.52 3.06 30.81
CA ALA A 56 -23.67 4.25 30.82
C ALA A 56 -24.48 5.54 31.09
N ASP A 57 -25.58 5.76 30.35
CA ASP A 57 -26.49 6.90 30.55
C ASP A 57 -27.02 6.97 32.01
N ARG A 58 -27.24 5.81 32.65
CA ARG A 58 -27.73 5.73 34.03
C ARG A 58 -26.63 5.88 35.07
N LEU A 59 -25.45 5.28 34.87
CA LEU A 59 -24.30 5.50 35.74
C LEU A 59 -23.93 7.00 35.76
N GLN A 60 -24.02 7.67 34.61
CA GLN A 60 -23.82 9.12 34.51
C GLN A 60 -24.77 9.97 35.39
N ASP A 61 -25.99 9.47 35.65
CA ASP A 61 -27.02 10.13 36.45
C ASP A 61 -27.00 9.70 37.93
N GLU A 62 -26.74 8.41 38.22
CA GLU A 62 -26.86 7.80 39.56
C GLU A 62 -25.53 7.63 40.30
N LEU A 63 -24.42 7.39 39.58
CA LEU A 63 -23.09 7.15 40.16
C LEU A 63 -22.00 7.69 39.21
N PRO A 64 -21.88 9.03 39.03
CA PRO A 64 -21.12 9.63 37.93
C PRO A 64 -19.65 9.24 37.89
N GLU A 65 -19.06 8.96 39.06
CA GLU A 65 -17.68 8.48 39.25
C GLU A 65 -17.44 7.15 38.51
N ALA A 66 -18.45 6.27 38.40
CA ALA A 66 -18.36 5.00 37.68
C ALA A 66 -18.57 5.12 36.15
N ASN A 67 -18.84 6.31 35.61
CA ASN A 67 -18.96 6.59 34.18
C ASN A 67 -17.93 7.61 33.67
N GLN A 68 -16.94 7.96 34.49
CA GLN A 68 -15.83 8.83 34.10
C GLN A 68 -15.04 8.22 32.93
N GLY A 69 -14.55 9.08 32.03
CA GLY A 69 -13.53 8.69 31.08
C GLY A 69 -12.25 8.29 31.82
N THR A 70 -11.49 7.35 31.27
CA THR A 70 -10.24 6.88 31.87
C THR A 70 -9.13 6.79 30.83
N GLY A 71 -7.89 6.90 31.31
CA GLY A 71 -6.68 6.67 30.52
C GLY A 71 -5.60 6.03 31.38
N ARG A 72 -4.98 4.96 30.88
CA ARG A 72 -3.93 4.21 31.59
C ARG A 72 -2.54 4.60 31.11
N MET A 73 -1.61 4.62 32.06
CA MET A 73 -0.18 4.91 31.87
C MET A 73 0.60 3.75 32.49
N VAL A 74 1.48 3.14 31.70
CA VAL A 74 2.27 1.96 32.10
C VAL A 74 3.72 2.39 32.24
N PHE A 75 4.19 2.50 33.47
CA PHE A 75 5.60 2.77 33.78
C PHE A 75 6.36 1.45 33.83
N TYR A 76 7.60 1.42 33.32
CA TYR A 76 8.44 0.22 33.35
C TYR A 76 9.93 0.58 33.43
N THR A 77 10.77 -0.28 34.03
CA THR A 77 12.24 -0.09 34.00
C THR A 77 12.85 -0.60 32.68
N GLU A 78 13.77 0.16 32.10
CA GLU A 78 14.40 -0.20 30.81
C GLU A 78 15.30 -1.44 30.88
N ASP A 79 15.80 -1.77 32.08
CA ASP A 79 16.68 -2.93 32.33
C ASP A 79 15.96 -4.13 32.97
N GLY A 80 14.64 -4.02 33.22
CA GLY A 80 13.81 -5.04 33.84
C GLY A 80 14.05 -5.25 35.34
N SER A 81 14.77 -4.35 36.02
CA SER A 81 14.97 -4.39 37.46
C SER A 81 13.79 -3.80 38.25
N GLU A 82 13.66 -4.18 39.53
CA GLU A 82 12.63 -3.62 40.43
C GLU A 82 12.81 -2.10 40.60
N PHE A 83 11.71 -1.33 40.57
CA PHE A 83 11.74 0.12 40.79
C PHE A 83 12.42 0.48 42.11
N THR A 84 13.50 1.27 42.00
CA THR A 84 14.16 1.89 43.14
C THR A 84 13.26 2.96 43.79
N GLU A 85 13.50 3.27 45.07
CA GLU A 85 12.74 4.28 45.81
C GLU A 85 12.74 5.67 45.12
N GLU A 86 13.87 6.04 44.49
CA GLU A 86 13.99 7.29 43.73
C GLU A 86 13.12 7.27 42.46
N GLN A 87 13.02 6.11 41.79
CA GLN A 87 12.11 5.93 40.66
C GLN A 87 10.63 5.90 41.09
N ARG A 88 10.30 5.26 42.21
CA ARG A 88 8.93 5.25 42.76
C ARG A 88 8.45 6.66 43.08
N GLN A 89 9.29 7.49 43.71
CA GLN A 89 8.97 8.89 43.97
C GLN A 89 8.87 9.70 42.66
N GLY A 90 9.79 9.49 41.71
CA GLY A 90 9.74 10.19 40.41
C GLY A 90 8.46 9.88 39.62
N ILE A 91 8.01 8.62 39.61
CA ILE A 91 6.75 8.21 39.00
C ILE A 91 5.55 8.84 39.74
N ALA A 92 5.57 8.87 41.08
CA ALA A 92 4.51 9.54 41.85
C ALA A 92 4.44 11.04 41.55
N ASP A 93 5.59 11.72 41.43
CA ASP A 93 5.67 13.13 41.04
C ASP A 93 5.16 13.34 39.59
N ALA A 94 5.48 12.43 38.66
CA ALA A 94 5.00 12.47 37.28
C ALA A 94 3.49 12.25 37.16
N VAL A 95 2.92 11.29 37.90
CA VAL A 95 1.46 11.07 37.98
C VAL A 95 0.77 12.29 38.59
N ALA A 96 1.30 12.85 39.69
CA ALA A 96 0.77 14.06 40.32
C ALA A 96 0.85 15.30 39.42
N SER A 97 1.77 15.34 38.45
CA SER A 97 1.85 16.43 37.46
C SER A 97 0.63 16.54 36.54
N THR A 98 -0.18 15.46 36.44
CA THR A 98 -1.44 15.46 35.68
C THR A 98 -2.59 16.14 36.43
N GLU A 99 -2.48 16.33 37.75
CA GLU A 99 -3.52 16.99 38.55
C GLU A 99 -3.63 18.48 38.19
N GLY A 100 -4.85 18.92 37.88
CA GLY A 100 -5.14 20.31 37.49
C GLY A 100 -5.01 20.60 35.99
N ILE A 101 -4.74 19.58 35.17
CA ILE A 101 -5.01 19.64 33.72
C ILE A 101 -6.53 19.75 33.49
N ASP A 102 -6.95 20.49 32.46
CA ASP A 102 -8.38 20.64 32.14
C ASP A 102 -9.01 19.28 31.82
N GLN A 103 -10.24 19.07 32.28
CA GLN A 103 -10.98 17.80 32.28
C GLN A 103 -10.45 16.65 33.16
N VAL A 104 -9.25 16.69 33.75
CA VAL A 104 -8.76 15.64 34.67
C VAL A 104 -9.44 15.79 36.04
N ASP A 105 -9.95 14.68 36.60
CA ASP A 105 -10.57 14.62 37.92
C ASP A 105 -9.59 14.12 38.99
N SER A 106 -8.92 12.99 38.71
CA SER A 106 -7.96 12.36 39.62
C SER A 106 -6.94 11.51 38.84
N ALA A 107 -5.79 11.24 39.47
CA ALA A 107 -4.78 10.32 38.95
C ALA A 107 -4.30 9.38 40.08
N THR A 108 -4.23 8.08 39.81
CA THR A 108 -3.91 7.07 40.84
C THR A 108 -2.41 6.81 40.92
N ASN A 109 -1.79 7.09 42.06
CA ASN A 109 -0.41 6.66 42.35
C ASN A 109 -0.38 5.12 42.48
N PRO A 110 0.33 4.39 41.58
CA PRO A 110 0.31 2.93 41.56
C PRO A 110 0.92 2.32 42.83
N PHE A 111 1.94 2.94 43.43
CA PHE A 111 2.62 2.39 44.61
C PHE A 111 1.79 2.55 45.88
N GLU A 112 1.03 3.65 46.01
CA GLU A 112 0.07 3.83 47.10
C GLU A 112 -1.13 2.89 46.96
N ALA A 113 -1.65 2.72 45.74
CA ALA A 113 -2.73 1.77 45.47
C ALA A 113 -2.30 0.32 45.76
N GLN A 114 -1.09 -0.08 45.35
CA GLN A 114 -0.54 -1.40 45.67
C GLN A 114 -0.35 -1.58 47.19
N ALA A 115 0.21 -0.58 47.88
CA ALA A 115 0.37 -0.64 49.33
C ALA A 115 -0.97 -0.80 50.07
N GLN A 116 -2.05 -0.17 49.59
CA GLN A 116 -3.39 -0.34 50.15
C GLN A 116 -3.94 -1.77 49.96
N LEU A 117 -3.69 -2.40 48.80
CA LEU A 117 -4.07 -3.79 48.55
C LEU A 117 -3.31 -4.75 49.49
N ASP A 118 -2.01 -4.53 49.67
CA ASP A 118 -1.15 -5.39 50.49
C ASP A 118 -1.38 -5.19 52.00
N ASP A 119 -1.61 -3.95 52.45
CA ASP A 119 -2.07 -3.66 53.82
C ASP A 119 -3.44 -4.31 54.09
N GLY A 120 -4.36 -4.29 53.12
CA GLY A 120 -5.65 -4.94 53.22
C GLY A 120 -5.54 -6.46 53.36
N ARG A 121 -4.66 -7.10 52.58
CA ARG A 121 -4.33 -8.53 52.71
C ARG A 121 -3.72 -8.83 54.09
N GLN A 122 -2.78 -8.03 54.58
CA GLN A 122 -2.15 -8.23 55.88
C GLN A 122 -3.13 -8.05 57.05
N GLN A 123 -4.06 -7.09 56.97
CA GLN A 123 -5.09 -6.86 58.00
C GLN A 123 -6.00 -8.08 58.20
N LEU A 124 -6.28 -8.86 57.16
CA LEU A 124 -7.04 -10.10 57.28
C LEU A 124 -6.22 -11.22 57.94
N VAL A 125 -4.93 -11.35 57.62
CA VAL A 125 -4.02 -12.29 58.29
C VAL A 125 -3.93 -11.97 59.79
N ASP A 126 -3.69 -10.70 60.14
CA ASP A 126 -3.63 -10.23 61.53
C ASP A 126 -4.99 -10.40 62.25
N GLY A 127 -6.09 -10.12 61.56
CA GLY A 127 -7.45 -10.28 62.07
C GLY A 127 -7.82 -11.74 62.35
N ARG A 128 -7.34 -12.67 61.51
CA ARG A 128 -7.51 -14.11 61.69
C ARG A 128 -6.77 -14.64 62.91
N GLU A 129 -5.51 -14.22 63.12
CA GLU A 129 -4.74 -14.59 64.32
C GLU A 129 -5.44 -14.08 65.59
N GLN A 130 -5.91 -12.83 65.60
CA GLN A 130 -6.68 -12.25 66.70
C GLN A 130 -7.99 -12.99 66.98
N LEU A 131 -8.70 -13.42 65.93
CA LEU A 131 -9.94 -14.20 66.06
C LEU A 131 -9.68 -15.58 66.66
N GLU A 132 -8.65 -16.29 66.20
CA GLU A 132 -8.25 -17.59 66.75
C GLU A 132 -7.84 -17.48 68.23
N GLU A 133 -7.06 -16.45 68.62
CA GLU A 133 -6.74 -16.17 70.03
C GLU A 133 -8.01 -15.91 70.87
N GLY A 134 -8.93 -15.09 70.35
CA GLY A 134 -10.20 -14.75 71.00
C GLY A 134 -11.09 -15.98 71.23
N GLN A 135 -11.26 -16.82 70.21
CA GLN A 135 -12.03 -18.07 70.30
C GLN A 135 -11.38 -19.06 71.29
N GLN A 136 -10.06 -19.22 71.27
CA GLN A 136 -9.35 -20.06 72.24
C GLN A 136 -9.52 -19.57 73.69
N ALA A 137 -9.51 -18.24 73.90
CA ALA A 137 -9.73 -17.65 75.23
C ALA A 137 -11.16 -17.89 75.77
N ILE A 138 -12.16 -17.92 74.89
CA ILE A 138 -13.55 -18.30 75.23
C ILE A 138 -13.61 -19.79 75.58
N GLN A 139 -13.07 -20.66 74.72
CA GLN A 139 -13.10 -22.11 74.92
C GLN A 139 -12.39 -22.54 76.23
N GLN A 140 -11.21 -21.98 76.50
CA GLN A 140 -10.49 -22.22 77.76
C GLN A 140 -11.25 -21.72 78.99
N LEU A 141 -12.07 -20.67 78.86
CA LEU A 141 -12.92 -20.20 79.96
C LEU A 141 -14.08 -21.18 80.21
N GLU A 142 -14.77 -21.63 79.15
CA GLU A 142 -15.88 -22.57 79.24
C GLU A 142 -15.47 -23.91 79.88
N GLU A 143 -14.30 -24.46 79.51
CA GLU A 143 -13.78 -25.69 80.11
C GLU A 143 -13.45 -25.56 81.62
N ASN A 144 -13.10 -24.35 82.08
CA ASN A 144 -12.66 -24.09 83.45
C ASN A 144 -13.72 -23.41 84.34
N LEU A 145 -14.98 -23.36 83.89
CA LEU A 145 -16.04 -22.59 84.55
C LEU A 145 -16.51 -23.22 85.87
N PRO A 146 -16.46 -22.51 87.02
CA PRO A 146 -16.95 -23.04 88.29
C PRO A 146 -18.47 -23.30 88.29
N PRO A 147 -18.98 -24.35 88.96
CA PRO A 147 -20.42 -24.62 89.02
C PRO A 147 -21.22 -23.45 89.58
N GLY A 148 -22.05 -22.82 88.73
CA GLY A 148 -22.89 -21.67 89.08
C GLY A 148 -22.29 -20.28 88.81
N ALA A 149 -21.12 -20.18 88.18
CA ALA A 149 -20.61 -18.92 87.64
C ALA A 149 -21.33 -18.54 86.33
N ASN A 150 -21.44 -17.24 86.04
CA ASN A 150 -21.96 -16.73 84.76
C ASN A 150 -20.77 -16.40 83.83
N ALA A 151 -20.69 -17.07 82.68
CA ALA A 151 -19.64 -16.89 81.69
C ALA A 151 -19.58 -15.46 81.15
N ASP A 152 -20.72 -14.88 80.79
CA ASP A 152 -20.84 -13.54 80.18
C ASP A 152 -20.23 -12.45 81.06
N GLN A 153 -20.44 -12.53 82.38
CA GLN A 153 -19.85 -11.59 83.33
C GLN A 153 -18.33 -11.72 83.44
N ILE A 154 -17.77 -12.92 83.25
CA ILE A 154 -16.32 -13.14 83.30
C ILE A 154 -15.66 -12.70 81.99
N LEU A 155 -16.32 -12.93 80.86
CA LEU A 155 -15.91 -12.44 79.55
C LEU A 155 -15.87 -10.91 79.52
N GLN A 156 -16.95 -10.24 79.95
CA GLN A 156 -16.98 -8.78 80.10
C GLN A 156 -15.91 -8.23 81.06
N GLN A 157 -15.60 -8.93 82.16
CA GLN A 157 -14.49 -8.53 83.06
C GLN A 157 -13.10 -8.68 82.44
N ARG A 158 -12.95 -9.54 81.43
CA ARG A 158 -11.72 -9.71 80.65
C ARG A 158 -11.67 -8.81 79.40
N GLY A 159 -12.71 -8.02 79.14
CA GLY A 159 -12.82 -7.20 77.93
C GLY A 159 -13.19 -7.99 76.67
N ILE A 160 -13.56 -9.26 76.80
CA ILE A 160 -13.97 -10.12 75.69
C ILE A 160 -15.49 -10.05 75.56
N ASN A 161 -15.99 -9.70 74.39
CA ASN A 161 -17.43 -9.65 74.10
C ASN A 161 -17.76 -10.66 72.99
N PRO A 162 -18.52 -11.74 73.28
CA PRO A 162 -18.88 -12.74 72.28
C PRO A 162 -19.60 -12.18 71.04
N GLN A 163 -20.40 -11.10 71.20
CA GLN A 163 -21.06 -10.47 70.05
C GLN A 163 -20.05 -9.80 69.12
N GLN A 164 -19.07 -9.07 69.67
CA GLN A 164 -18.01 -8.44 68.87
C GLN A 164 -17.08 -9.47 68.23
N ILE A 165 -16.80 -10.60 68.90
CA ILE A 165 -16.05 -11.73 68.31
C ILE A 165 -16.82 -12.31 67.11
N GLN A 166 -18.16 -12.40 67.21
CA GLN A 166 -19.01 -12.93 66.14
C GLN A 166 -19.20 -11.93 64.98
N GLU A 167 -19.32 -10.63 65.28
CA GLU A 167 -19.29 -9.54 64.29
C GLU A 167 -17.95 -9.48 63.56
N GLN A 168 -16.84 -9.54 64.30
CA GLN A 168 -15.47 -9.58 63.75
C GLN A 168 -15.23 -10.84 62.91
N GLN A 169 -15.79 -11.99 63.30
CA GLN A 169 -15.75 -13.21 62.48
C GLN A 169 -16.51 -13.03 61.16
N ALA A 170 -17.74 -12.50 61.17
CA ALA A 170 -18.51 -12.29 59.95
C ALA A 170 -17.83 -11.27 59.01
N GLN A 171 -17.24 -10.21 59.58
CA GLN A 171 -16.48 -9.22 58.81
C GLN A 171 -15.19 -9.80 58.23
N LEU A 172 -14.50 -10.67 58.98
CA LEU A 172 -13.31 -11.39 58.50
C LEU A 172 -13.67 -12.37 57.38
N GLU A 173 -14.71 -13.19 57.54
CA GLU A 173 -15.18 -14.13 56.53
C GLU A 173 -15.57 -13.42 55.23
N SER A 174 -16.30 -12.29 55.32
CA SER A 174 -16.63 -11.47 54.14
C SER A 174 -15.39 -10.81 53.50
N GLY A 175 -14.37 -10.45 54.30
CA GLY A 175 -13.12 -9.89 53.81
C GLY A 175 -12.22 -10.92 53.14
N GLU A 176 -12.12 -12.13 53.71
CA GLU A 176 -11.43 -13.28 53.11
C GLU A 176 -12.08 -13.65 51.77
N GLN A 177 -13.41 -13.72 51.69
CA GLN A 177 -14.14 -13.95 50.43
C GLN A 177 -13.91 -12.85 49.39
N ALA A 178 -13.91 -11.58 49.80
CA ALA A 178 -13.63 -10.47 48.90
C ALA A 178 -12.21 -10.56 48.33
N MET A 179 -11.21 -10.94 49.13
CA MET A 179 -9.84 -11.19 48.67
C MET A 179 -9.70 -12.46 47.83
N GLU A 180 -10.44 -13.54 48.13
CA GLU A 180 -10.43 -14.77 47.31
C GLU A 180 -10.95 -14.49 45.90
N ARG A 181 -12.02 -13.70 45.77
CA ARG A 181 -12.55 -13.22 44.48
C ARG A 181 -11.62 -12.24 43.75
N MET A 182 -10.94 -11.38 44.51
CA MET A 182 -9.97 -10.43 43.94
C MET A 182 -8.66 -11.12 43.55
N GLY A 183 -8.33 -12.26 44.17
CA GLY A 183 -7.18 -13.10 43.84
C GLY A 183 -5.84 -12.33 43.86
N ASP A 184 -5.05 -12.58 42.82
CA ASP A 184 -3.70 -12.05 42.64
C ASP A 184 -3.64 -10.64 42.01
N TYR A 185 -4.79 -9.94 41.91
CA TYR A 185 -4.88 -8.57 41.38
C TYR A 185 -3.87 -7.63 42.04
N ARG A 186 -3.23 -6.81 41.21
CA ARG A 186 -2.12 -5.92 41.56
C ARG A 186 -2.00 -4.82 40.50
N VAL A 187 -1.46 -3.67 40.89
CA VAL A 187 -1.18 -2.53 39.99
C VAL A 187 0.31 -2.25 39.84
N VAL A 188 1.14 -3.04 40.52
CA VAL A 188 2.59 -3.19 40.31
C VAL A 188 2.90 -4.67 40.04
N SER A 189 3.81 -4.97 39.11
CA SER A 189 4.15 -6.34 38.69
C SER A 189 4.79 -7.17 39.80
N GLU A 190 4.84 -8.51 39.66
CA GLU A 190 5.40 -9.41 40.70
C GLU A 190 6.89 -9.17 41.00
N ASP A 191 7.65 -8.84 39.96
CA ASP A 191 9.06 -8.47 40.00
C ASP A 191 9.27 -6.96 40.24
N GLY A 192 8.18 -6.19 40.32
CA GLY A 192 8.16 -4.77 40.64
C GLY A 192 8.88 -3.89 39.61
N ASN A 193 8.99 -4.32 38.35
CA ASN A 193 9.61 -3.56 37.26
C ASN A 193 8.59 -2.80 36.40
N SER A 194 7.29 -3.10 36.51
CA SER A 194 6.18 -2.47 35.78
C SER A 194 5.07 -2.00 36.73
N ALA A 195 4.40 -0.90 36.41
CA ALA A 195 3.34 -0.29 37.23
C ALA A 195 2.27 0.41 36.38
N ILE A 196 0.98 0.18 36.69
CA ILE A 196 -0.16 0.77 35.99
C ILE A 196 -0.74 1.91 36.83
N SER A 197 -0.70 3.13 36.29
CA SER A 197 -1.46 4.27 36.79
C SER A 197 -2.69 4.54 35.92
N VAL A 198 -3.76 5.05 36.54
CA VAL A 198 -5.01 5.42 35.86
C VAL A 198 -5.29 6.90 36.12
N VAL A 199 -5.55 7.65 35.05
CA VAL A 199 -6.08 9.01 35.08
C VAL A 199 -7.58 8.93 34.81
N ASN A 200 -8.38 9.51 35.69
CA ASN A 200 -9.82 9.63 35.52
C ASN A 200 -10.19 11.05 35.08
N PHE A 201 -11.15 11.16 34.17
CA PHE A 201 -11.63 12.43 33.62
C PHE A 201 -13.02 12.78 34.16
N THR A 202 -13.23 14.07 34.44
CA THR A 202 -14.51 14.68 34.88
C THR A 202 -15.69 14.50 33.92
N VAL A 203 -15.46 13.94 32.73
CA VAL A 203 -16.44 13.73 31.66
C VAL A 203 -16.31 12.30 31.13
N ASP A 204 -17.36 11.79 30.48
CA ASP A 204 -17.33 10.46 29.86
C ASP A 204 -16.24 10.34 28.78
N GLN A 205 -15.83 9.10 28.49
CA GLN A 205 -14.73 8.78 27.57
C GLN A 205 -14.87 9.39 26.16
N THR A 206 -16.09 9.66 25.70
CA THR A 206 -16.35 10.23 24.37
C THR A 206 -16.28 11.75 24.34
N SER A 207 -16.36 12.40 25.51
CA SER A 207 -16.29 13.85 25.73
C SER A 207 -14.89 14.36 26.11
N VAL A 208 -13.93 13.46 26.38
CA VAL A 208 -12.52 13.82 26.64
C VAL A 208 -11.88 14.38 25.37
N THR A 209 -11.40 15.63 25.44
CA THR A 209 -10.83 16.35 24.30
C THR A 209 -9.42 15.86 23.94
N ALA A 210 -9.02 16.00 22.67
CA ALA A 210 -7.66 15.69 22.22
C ALA A 210 -6.62 16.53 22.97
N ASP A 211 -6.88 17.84 23.13
CA ASP A 211 -6.02 18.77 23.88
C ASP A 211 -5.77 18.32 25.33
N ALA A 212 -6.81 17.78 26.02
CA ALA A 212 -6.65 17.25 27.38
C ALA A 212 -5.80 15.97 27.42
N LYS A 213 -5.98 15.06 26.45
CA LYS A 213 -5.17 13.83 26.34
C LYS A 213 -3.71 14.14 26.03
N GLU A 214 -3.46 15.05 25.09
CA GLU A 214 -2.12 15.51 24.73
C GLU A 214 -1.45 16.23 25.92
N ALA A 215 -2.20 17.02 26.70
CA ALA A 215 -1.70 17.63 27.92
C ALA A 215 -1.30 16.60 28.99
N VAL A 216 -2.10 15.54 29.20
CA VAL A 216 -1.77 14.45 30.13
C VAL A 216 -0.48 13.72 29.72
N MET A 217 -0.34 13.36 28.44
CA MET A 217 0.88 12.69 27.94
C MET A 217 2.11 13.59 28.10
N ASN A 218 2.02 14.85 27.63
CA ASN A 218 3.12 15.81 27.74
C ASN A 218 3.54 16.07 29.20
N ALA A 219 2.58 16.14 30.14
CA ALA A 219 2.89 16.38 31.55
C ALA A 219 3.73 15.25 32.15
N VAL A 220 3.42 13.99 31.82
CA VAL A 220 4.18 12.83 32.30
C VAL A 220 5.53 12.71 31.57
N GLU A 221 5.59 12.97 30.25
CA GLU A 221 6.85 12.97 29.49
C GLU A 221 7.82 14.07 29.97
N ASP A 222 7.32 15.27 30.27
CA ASP A 222 8.12 16.37 30.86
C ASP A 222 8.67 16.04 32.26
N HIS A 223 8.11 15.03 32.95
CA HIS A 223 8.56 14.49 34.24
C HIS A 223 9.23 13.11 34.10
N SER A 224 9.88 12.84 32.97
CA SER A 224 10.67 11.62 32.74
C SER A 224 11.67 11.30 33.87
N VAL A 225 11.74 10.01 34.22
CA VAL A 225 12.58 9.47 35.30
C VAL A 225 13.71 8.63 34.70
N ASP A 226 14.95 8.86 35.15
CA ASP A 226 16.12 8.15 34.60
C ASP A 226 15.98 6.62 34.72
N GLY A 227 16.05 5.93 33.58
CA GLY A 227 15.94 4.46 33.47
C GLY A 227 14.51 3.90 33.54
N VAL A 228 13.48 4.76 33.50
CA VAL A 228 12.06 4.37 33.47
C VAL A 228 11.43 4.86 32.17
N GLY A 229 10.85 3.94 31.40
CA GLY A 229 9.97 4.26 30.29
C GLY A 229 8.51 4.43 30.74
N VAL A 230 7.71 5.12 29.94
CA VAL A 230 6.26 5.21 30.09
C VAL A 230 5.60 4.89 28.75
N ASP A 231 4.55 4.06 28.78
CA ASP A 231 3.70 3.79 27.64
C ASP A 231 2.23 4.17 27.94
N PHE A 232 1.55 4.78 26.96
CA PHE A 232 0.19 5.31 27.10
C PHE A 232 -0.83 4.46 26.34
N SER A 233 -1.87 4.03 27.05
CA SER A 233 -3.03 3.32 26.48
C SER A 233 -3.68 4.05 25.29
N GLN A 234 -4.41 3.29 24.47
CA GLN A 234 -5.12 3.81 23.28
C GLN A 234 -6.16 4.87 23.64
N GLU A 235 -6.65 4.89 24.88
CA GLU A 235 -7.54 5.90 25.45
C GLU A 235 -6.90 7.30 25.43
N LEU A 236 -5.59 7.40 25.67
CA LEU A 236 -4.82 8.66 25.71
C LEU A 236 -4.16 8.98 24.37
N SER A 237 -3.48 8.02 23.74
CA SER A 237 -2.56 8.23 22.62
C SER A 237 -3.21 8.37 21.22
N GLN A 238 -4.49 8.80 21.16
CA GLN A 238 -5.23 8.96 19.90
C GLN A 238 -4.89 10.27 19.15
N ASP A 239 -3.92 10.20 18.23
CA ASP A 239 -3.67 11.30 17.27
C ASP A 239 -4.69 11.31 16.11
N ILE A 240 -5.33 12.46 15.90
CA ILE A 240 -6.36 12.73 14.87
C ILE A 240 -5.79 13.55 13.69
N SER A 241 -4.53 13.98 13.76
CA SER A 241 -3.97 15.10 12.98
C SER A 241 -3.74 14.86 11.48
N ALA A 242 -3.79 13.61 11.00
CA ALA A 242 -3.36 13.24 9.63
C ALA A 242 -4.44 12.58 8.76
N LEU A 243 -5.42 13.35 8.29
CA LEU A 243 -6.46 12.95 7.30
C LEU A 243 -5.95 12.60 5.89
N LEU A 244 -4.65 12.77 5.60
CA LEU A 244 -4.02 12.51 4.30
C LEU A 244 -2.58 12.01 4.51
N GLY A 245 -2.38 10.69 4.54
CA GLY A 245 -1.08 10.07 4.78
C GLY A 245 -0.16 9.99 3.54
N PRO A 246 1.16 9.76 3.71
CA PRO A 246 2.08 9.53 2.60
C PRO A 246 1.66 8.39 1.66
N ALA A 247 1.05 7.33 2.22
CA ALA A 247 0.56 6.16 1.48
C ALA A 247 -0.53 6.51 0.44
N GLU A 248 -1.41 7.46 0.76
CA GLU A 248 -2.46 7.93 -0.17
C GLU A 248 -1.87 8.68 -1.36
N ILE A 249 -0.83 9.49 -1.10
CA ILE A 249 -0.08 10.18 -2.16
C ILE A 249 0.56 9.15 -3.10
N VAL A 250 1.11 8.05 -2.57
CA VAL A 250 1.63 6.94 -3.38
C VAL A 250 0.53 6.31 -4.24
N GLY A 251 -0.65 6.03 -3.68
CA GLY A 251 -1.81 5.53 -4.44
C GLY A 251 -2.22 6.45 -5.60
N VAL A 252 -2.29 7.77 -5.35
CA VAL A 252 -2.57 8.80 -6.37
C VAL A 252 -1.47 8.85 -7.44
N VAL A 253 -0.20 8.75 -7.04
CA VAL A 253 0.95 8.75 -7.97
C VAL A 253 0.93 7.51 -8.87
N ILE A 254 0.64 6.33 -8.32
CA ILE A 254 0.50 5.09 -9.11
C ILE A 254 -0.66 5.23 -10.09
N ALA A 255 -1.82 5.73 -9.66
CA ALA A 255 -2.96 6.00 -10.56
C ALA A 255 -2.58 6.96 -11.70
N ALA A 256 -1.85 8.05 -11.40
CA ALA A 256 -1.31 8.96 -12.41
C ALA A 256 -0.32 8.29 -13.39
N ILE A 257 0.53 7.39 -12.93
CA ILE A 257 1.46 6.61 -13.76
C ILE A 257 0.68 5.66 -14.68
N VAL A 258 -0.30 4.92 -14.15
CA VAL A 258 -1.16 4.00 -14.92
C VAL A 258 -1.92 4.77 -16.02
N LEU A 259 -2.51 5.92 -15.66
CA LEU A 259 -3.14 6.84 -16.61
C LEU A 259 -2.15 7.32 -17.67
N LEU A 260 -0.93 7.71 -17.31
CA LEU A 260 0.09 8.18 -18.26
C LEU A 260 0.49 7.09 -19.27
N VAL A 261 0.70 5.86 -18.80
CA VAL A 261 1.05 4.68 -19.62
C VAL A 261 -0.09 4.32 -20.58
N MET A 262 -1.33 4.27 -20.08
CA MET A 262 -2.52 3.96 -20.86
C MET A 262 -2.81 5.04 -21.92
N LEU A 263 -2.82 6.31 -21.50
CA LEU A 263 -3.27 7.44 -22.31
C LEU A 263 -2.18 7.98 -23.23
N ARG A 264 -0.90 7.67 -22.97
CA ARG A 264 0.29 8.02 -23.77
C ARG A 264 0.42 9.51 -24.07
N ALA A 265 -0.09 10.35 -23.17
CA ALA A 265 -0.06 11.80 -23.25
C ALA A 265 -0.34 12.39 -21.86
N LEU A 266 0.45 13.39 -21.46
CA LEU A 266 0.41 13.96 -20.11
C LEU A 266 -0.90 14.68 -19.77
N VAL A 267 -1.36 15.59 -20.63
CA VAL A 267 -2.60 16.37 -20.42
C VAL A 267 -3.81 15.48 -20.09
N PRO A 268 -4.18 14.47 -20.91
CA PRO A 268 -5.30 13.59 -20.57
C PRO A 268 -5.05 12.69 -19.35
N ALA A 269 -3.80 12.46 -18.92
CA ALA A 269 -3.53 11.70 -17.69
C ALA A 269 -3.70 12.55 -16.42
N ILE A 270 -3.32 13.83 -16.46
CA ILE A 270 -3.50 14.76 -15.35
C ILE A 270 -4.99 15.09 -15.11
N LEU A 271 -5.79 15.19 -16.19
CA LEU A 271 -7.18 15.66 -16.07
C LEU A 271 -8.05 14.84 -15.09
N PRO A 272 -8.12 13.49 -15.18
CA PRO A 272 -8.88 12.68 -14.22
C PRO A 272 -8.46 12.88 -12.77
N VAL A 273 -7.15 12.87 -12.50
CA VAL A 273 -6.58 13.05 -11.16
C VAL A 273 -6.91 14.44 -10.62
N LEU A 274 -6.73 15.49 -11.41
CA LEU A 274 -7.09 16.86 -11.02
C LEU A 274 -8.58 17.00 -10.67
N THR A 275 -9.47 16.39 -11.47
CA THR A 275 -10.90 16.45 -11.18
C THR A 275 -11.28 15.64 -9.94
N ALA A 276 -10.62 14.51 -9.69
CA ALA A 276 -10.85 13.70 -8.50
C ALA A 276 -10.36 14.42 -7.24
N LEU A 277 -9.16 15.00 -7.25
CA LEU A 277 -8.61 15.77 -6.12
C LEU A 277 -9.46 17.00 -5.78
N ILE A 278 -10.02 17.70 -6.78
CA ILE A 278 -10.98 18.80 -6.52
C ILE A 278 -12.27 18.25 -5.90
N GLY A 279 -12.76 17.10 -6.35
CA GLY A 279 -13.94 16.45 -5.77
C GLY A 279 -13.75 16.03 -4.33
N VAL A 280 -12.65 15.34 -4.04
CA VAL A 280 -12.21 14.94 -2.71
C VAL A 280 -12.05 16.17 -1.80
N GLY A 281 -11.33 17.21 -2.24
CA GLY A 281 -11.15 18.43 -1.47
C GLY A 281 -12.49 19.11 -1.10
N ILE A 282 -13.47 19.10 -2.01
CA ILE A 282 -14.81 19.62 -1.72
C ILE A 282 -15.56 18.69 -0.75
N SER A 283 -15.56 17.36 -0.96
CA SER A 283 -16.30 16.44 -0.10
C SER A 283 -15.72 16.37 1.32
N THR A 284 -14.40 16.32 1.46
CA THR A 284 -13.73 16.30 2.76
C THR A 284 -13.94 17.61 3.49
N ALA A 285 -13.71 18.77 2.86
CA ALA A 285 -13.95 20.06 3.49
C ALA A 285 -15.44 20.28 3.83
N ALA A 286 -16.38 19.83 2.98
CA ALA A 286 -17.80 19.87 3.31
C ALA A 286 -18.13 18.97 4.52
N THR A 287 -17.55 17.78 4.61
CA THR A 287 -17.76 16.84 5.73
C THR A 287 -17.22 17.43 7.03
N LEU A 288 -15.97 17.90 7.03
CA LEU A 288 -15.34 18.54 8.20
C LEU A 288 -16.11 19.79 8.64
N ALA A 289 -16.67 20.58 7.71
CA ALA A 289 -17.48 21.75 8.05
C ALA A 289 -18.81 21.43 8.76
N PHE A 290 -19.29 20.17 8.68
CA PHE A 290 -20.44 19.69 9.45
C PHE A 290 -20.05 18.98 10.76
N SER A 291 -18.75 18.71 10.99
CA SER A 291 -18.29 17.93 12.14
C SER A 291 -18.57 18.59 13.48
N GLY A 292 -18.40 19.91 13.61
CA GLY A 292 -18.78 20.66 14.83
C GLY A 292 -20.29 20.82 15.08
N VAL A 293 -21.15 20.09 14.38
CA VAL A 293 -22.62 20.08 14.54
C VAL A 293 -23.21 18.67 14.45
N ILE A 294 -22.46 17.70 13.93
CA ILE A 294 -22.88 16.31 13.76
C ILE A 294 -21.70 15.44 14.17
N ASP A 295 -21.85 14.72 15.28
CA ASP A 295 -20.86 13.78 15.77
C ASP A 295 -20.56 12.73 14.70
N MET A 296 -19.28 12.61 14.34
CA MET A 296 -18.84 11.74 13.27
C MET A 296 -17.50 11.10 13.59
N MET A 297 -17.36 9.83 13.20
CA MET A 297 -16.12 9.09 13.41
C MET A 297 -15.04 9.54 12.44
N SER A 298 -13.76 9.51 12.85
CA SER A 298 -12.58 9.81 12.01
C SER A 298 -12.56 9.05 10.67
N VAL A 299 -13.07 7.81 10.66
CA VAL A 299 -13.22 6.95 9.47
C VAL A 299 -14.23 7.53 8.46
N THR A 300 -15.16 8.39 8.88
CA THR A 300 -16.24 8.93 8.04
C THR A 300 -15.74 9.84 6.91
N PRO A 301 -14.92 10.88 7.16
CA PRO A 301 -14.23 11.62 6.09
C PRO A 301 -13.35 10.72 5.20
N MET A 302 -12.65 9.73 5.77
CA MET A 302 -11.72 8.86 5.05
C MET A 302 -12.42 8.03 3.97
N LEU A 303 -13.62 7.49 4.25
CA LEU A 303 -14.45 6.83 3.23
C LEU A 303 -14.82 7.79 2.09
N GLY A 304 -15.06 9.07 2.39
CA GLY A 304 -15.29 10.12 1.40
C GLY A 304 -14.08 10.37 0.49
N VAL A 305 -12.86 10.42 1.06
CA VAL A 305 -11.59 10.53 0.31
C VAL A 305 -11.39 9.31 -0.59
N MET A 306 -11.43 8.12 0.01
CA MET A 306 -11.18 6.82 -0.63
C MET A 306 -12.11 6.59 -1.84
N LEU A 307 -13.40 6.82 -1.66
CA LEU A 307 -14.41 6.64 -2.71
C LEU A 307 -14.39 7.79 -3.71
N GLY A 308 -14.32 9.05 -3.25
CA GLY A 308 -14.28 10.23 -4.10
C GLY A 308 -13.10 10.20 -5.08
N LEU A 309 -11.95 9.71 -4.63
CA LEU A 309 -10.75 9.53 -5.46
C LEU A 309 -10.94 8.42 -6.49
N ALA A 310 -11.23 7.19 -6.06
CA ALA A 310 -11.36 6.03 -6.96
C ALA A 310 -12.43 6.28 -8.04
N VAL A 311 -13.62 6.69 -7.61
CA VAL A 311 -14.78 6.93 -8.45
C VAL A 311 -14.58 8.15 -9.35
N GLY A 312 -14.04 9.25 -8.82
CA GLY A 312 -13.81 10.48 -9.56
C GLY A 312 -12.80 10.32 -10.70
N ILE A 313 -11.75 9.51 -10.50
CA ILE A 313 -10.79 9.20 -11.57
C ILE A 313 -11.44 8.34 -12.66
N ASP A 314 -12.20 7.30 -12.30
CA ASP A 314 -12.75 6.38 -13.29
C ASP A 314 -13.86 7.04 -14.14
N TYR A 315 -14.77 7.78 -13.50
CA TYR A 315 -15.86 8.49 -14.16
C TYR A 315 -15.37 9.51 -15.19
N SER A 316 -14.36 10.30 -14.81
CA SER A 316 -13.73 11.25 -15.73
C SER A 316 -12.92 10.55 -16.83
N LEU A 317 -12.26 9.42 -16.54
CA LEU A 317 -11.57 8.58 -17.53
C LEU A 317 -12.52 8.02 -18.60
N PHE A 318 -13.72 7.55 -18.24
CA PHE A 318 -14.70 7.05 -19.21
C PHE A 318 -15.14 8.12 -20.21
N VAL A 319 -15.51 9.32 -19.72
CA VAL A 319 -15.90 10.45 -20.58
C VAL A 319 -14.73 10.91 -21.46
N LEU A 320 -13.53 11.02 -20.89
CA LEU A 320 -12.30 11.36 -21.61
C LEU A 320 -11.97 10.34 -22.71
N ASN A 321 -12.06 9.04 -22.41
CA ASN A 321 -11.73 8.00 -23.38
C ASN A 321 -12.73 7.98 -24.55
N ARG A 322 -14.03 8.16 -24.27
CA ARG A 322 -15.06 8.32 -25.32
C ARG A 322 -14.79 9.53 -26.21
N HIS A 323 -14.49 10.68 -25.61
CA HIS A 323 -14.09 11.90 -26.32
C HIS A 323 -12.87 11.67 -27.22
N ARG A 324 -11.84 10.95 -26.72
CA ARG A 324 -10.65 10.60 -27.50
C ARG A 324 -10.94 9.64 -28.66
N GLN A 325 -11.82 8.66 -28.50
CA GLN A 325 -12.26 7.79 -29.60
C GLN A 325 -12.98 8.60 -30.69
N GLN A 326 -13.86 9.52 -30.30
CA GLN A 326 -14.59 10.41 -31.22
C GLN A 326 -13.66 11.38 -31.96
N LEU A 327 -12.67 11.97 -31.27
CA LEU A 327 -11.65 12.83 -31.91
C LEU A 327 -10.80 12.06 -32.94
N ARG A 328 -10.45 10.79 -32.68
CA ARG A 328 -9.73 9.93 -33.64
C ARG A 328 -10.54 9.62 -34.90
N ARG A 329 -11.88 9.68 -34.82
CA ARG A 329 -12.81 9.57 -35.96
C ARG A 329 -13.06 10.91 -36.66
N GLY A 330 -12.35 11.98 -36.29
CA GLY A 330 -12.44 13.29 -36.94
C GLY A 330 -13.55 14.22 -36.41
N MET A 331 -14.23 13.87 -35.32
CA MET A 331 -15.30 14.71 -34.74
C MET A 331 -14.76 16.06 -34.22
N GLU A 332 -15.57 17.11 -34.32
CA GLU A 332 -15.27 18.44 -33.75
C GLU A 332 -15.17 18.35 -32.21
N VAL A 333 -14.36 19.20 -31.57
CA VAL A 333 -14.05 19.11 -30.14
C VAL A 333 -15.28 19.28 -29.27
N LYS A 334 -16.08 20.34 -29.47
CA LYS A 334 -17.26 20.62 -28.62
C LYS A 334 -18.38 19.64 -28.88
N GLU A 335 -18.60 19.26 -30.14
CA GLU A 335 -19.54 18.19 -30.52
C GLU A 335 -19.15 16.85 -29.87
N SER A 336 -17.86 16.50 -29.90
CA SER A 336 -17.30 15.31 -29.26
C SER A 336 -17.48 15.32 -27.74
N ILE A 337 -17.25 16.46 -27.07
CA ILE A 337 -17.52 16.59 -25.63
C ILE A 337 -19.02 16.38 -25.33
N GLY A 338 -19.90 17.01 -26.12
CA GLY A 338 -21.35 16.82 -26.02
C GLY A 338 -21.77 15.35 -26.17
N MET A 339 -21.28 14.69 -27.22
CA MET A 339 -21.56 13.28 -27.48
C MET A 339 -20.95 12.33 -26.45
N ALA A 340 -19.78 12.63 -25.89
CA ALA A 340 -19.18 11.85 -24.80
C ALA A 340 -20.03 11.91 -23.52
N VAL A 341 -20.44 13.11 -23.10
CA VAL A 341 -21.29 13.29 -21.91
C VAL A 341 -22.72 12.76 -22.14
N GLY A 342 -23.26 12.90 -23.36
CA GLY A 342 -24.57 12.36 -23.73
C GLY A 342 -24.63 10.83 -23.83
N THR A 343 -23.50 10.15 -24.09
CA THR A 343 -23.42 8.68 -24.19
C THR A 343 -22.78 8.09 -22.94
N SER A 344 -21.45 8.06 -22.83
CA SER A 344 -20.73 7.54 -21.67
C SER A 344 -21.06 8.26 -20.36
N GLY A 345 -21.33 9.57 -20.38
CA GLY A 345 -21.81 10.29 -19.19
C GLY A 345 -23.19 9.84 -18.70
N THR A 346 -24.04 9.28 -19.57
CA THR A 346 -25.30 8.66 -19.13
C THR A 346 -25.05 7.33 -18.43
N ALA A 347 -24.10 6.52 -18.90
CA ALA A 347 -23.69 5.30 -18.20
C ALA A 347 -23.10 5.62 -16.82
N VAL A 348 -22.18 6.59 -16.75
CA VAL A 348 -21.60 7.12 -15.49
C VAL A 348 -22.67 7.63 -14.52
N PHE A 349 -23.72 8.28 -15.00
CA PHE A 349 -24.83 8.73 -14.14
C PHE A 349 -25.57 7.57 -13.47
N PHE A 350 -25.85 6.49 -14.21
CA PHE A 350 -26.52 5.32 -13.63
C PHE A 350 -25.62 4.52 -12.69
N ALA A 351 -24.36 4.34 -13.06
CA ALA A 351 -23.26 3.84 -12.22
C ALA A 351 -23.22 4.54 -10.85
N ALA A 352 -23.04 5.86 -10.85
CA ALA A 352 -23.02 6.69 -9.65
C ALA A 352 -24.31 6.56 -8.83
N LEU A 353 -25.47 6.51 -9.49
CA LEU A 353 -26.75 6.35 -8.80
C LEU A 353 -26.86 4.98 -8.10
N THR A 354 -26.33 3.89 -8.69
CA THR A 354 -26.24 2.59 -7.99
C THR A 354 -25.37 2.68 -6.73
N VAL A 355 -24.19 3.30 -6.82
CA VAL A 355 -23.29 3.50 -5.68
C VAL A 355 -23.98 4.33 -4.57
N ILE A 356 -24.52 5.50 -4.92
CA ILE A 356 -25.18 6.41 -3.98
C ILE A 356 -26.35 5.71 -3.27
N VAL A 357 -27.18 4.95 -4.00
CA VAL A 357 -28.32 4.25 -3.39
C VAL A 357 -27.87 3.10 -2.49
N ALA A 358 -26.81 2.36 -2.84
CA ALA A 358 -26.26 1.30 -1.99
C ALA A 358 -25.67 1.85 -0.68
N LEU A 359 -24.99 3.00 -0.75
CA LEU A 359 -24.43 3.68 0.43
C LEU A 359 -25.53 4.32 1.29
N VAL A 360 -26.48 5.06 0.70
CA VAL A 360 -27.62 5.64 1.45
C VAL A 360 -28.52 4.56 2.06
N ALA A 361 -28.59 3.36 1.47
CA ALA A 361 -29.30 2.23 2.05
C ALA A 361 -28.71 1.75 3.39
N LEU A 362 -27.51 2.17 3.79
CA LEU A 362 -26.96 1.87 5.13
C LEU A 362 -27.83 2.47 6.24
N ASN A 363 -28.54 3.59 5.98
CA ASN A 363 -29.52 4.16 6.91
C ASN A 363 -30.68 3.19 7.26
N ILE A 364 -30.92 2.15 6.47
CA ILE A 364 -31.98 1.16 6.71
C ILE A 364 -31.61 0.18 7.84
N THR A 365 -30.33 0.08 8.19
CA THR A 365 -29.89 -0.72 9.35
C THR A 365 -30.38 -0.15 10.69
N GLY A 366 -30.67 1.15 10.75
CA GLY A 366 -31.02 1.86 11.98
C GLY A 366 -29.81 2.30 12.82
N ILE A 367 -28.58 2.05 12.36
CA ILE A 367 -27.34 2.37 13.08
C ILE A 367 -26.86 3.77 12.66
N PRO A 368 -26.85 4.79 13.55
CA PRO A 368 -26.64 6.20 13.15
C PRO A 368 -25.30 6.47 12.46
N PHE A 369 -24.17 6.05 13.05
CA PHE A 369 -22.84 6.30 12.49
C PHE A 369 -22.69 5.65 11.09
N LEU A 370 -23.24 4.45 10.89
CA LEU A 370 -23.16 3.72 9.63
C LEU A 370 -24.04 4.37 8.55
N GLY A 371 -25.22 4.87 8.94
CA GLY A 371 -26.07 5.69 8.08
C GLY A 371 -25.40 7.01 7.68
N LEU A 372 -24.72 7.67 8.62
CA LEU A 372 -23.94 8.89 8.36
C LEU A 372 -22.76 8.63 7.42
N MET A 373 -21.97 7.59 7.66
CA MET A 373 -20.90 7.12 6.77
C MET A 373 -21.40 6.90 5.34
N GLY A 374 -22.48 6.13 5.19
CA GLY A 374 -23.11 5.89 3.88
C GLY A 374 -23.61 7.17 3.21
N THR A 375 -24.12 8.12 3.99
CA THR A 375 -24.62 9.40 3.48
C THR A 375 -23.47 10.31 3.02
N VAL A 376 -22.41 10.46 3.83
CA VAL A 376 -21.19 11.22 3.50
C VAL A 376 -20.50 10.64 2.27
N ALA A 377 -20.30 9.33 2.24
CA ALA A 377 -19.74 8.61 1.09
C ALA A 377 -20.60 8.80 -0.18
N GLY A 378 -21.93 8.72 -0.06
CA GLY A 378 -22.87 9.00 -1.14
C GLY A 378 -22.79 10.43 -1.66
N VAL A 379 -22.62 11.42 -0.76
CA VAL A 379 -22.41 12.83 -1.12
C VAL A 379 -21.07 13.03 -1.85
N ALA A 380 -19.99 12.38 -1.41
CA ALA A 380 -18.71 12.41 -2.09
C ALA A 380 -18.80 11.87 -3.54
N VAL A 381 -19.48 10.72 -3.72
CA VAL A 381 -19.76 10.15 -5.06
C VAL A 381 -20.66 11.06 -5.90
N LEU A 382 -21.64 11.73 -5.30
CA LEU A 382 -22.48 12.73 -5.99
C LEU A 382 -21.65 13.95 -6.45
N ILE A 383 -20.72 14.44 -5.64
CA ILE A 383 -19.80 15.52 -6.01
C ILE A 383 -18.90 15.08 -7.18
N ALA A 384 -18.31 13.89 -7.12
CA ALA A 384 -17.50 13.31 -8.18
C ALA A 384 -18.29 13.14 -9.51
N LEU A 385 -19.56 12.74 -9.43
CA LEU A 385 -20.48 12.67 -10.56
C LEU A 385 -20.74 14.06 -11.16
N LEU A 386 -21.07 15.07 -10.34
CA LEU A 386 -21.35 16.43 -10.79
C LEU A 386 -20.10 17.07 -11.45
N ILE A 387 -18.92 16.82 -10.90
CA ILE A 387 -17.62 17.21 -11.47
C ILE A 387 -17.36 16.51 -12.81
N THR A 388 -17.68 15.21 -12.92
CA THR A 388 -17.56 14.48 -14.19
C THR A 388 -18.50 15.03 -15.27
N LEU A 389 -19.73 15.38 -14.90
CA LEU A 389 -20.73 15.88 -15.85
C LEU A 389 -20.56 17.37 -16.19
N THR A 390 -19.76 18.14 -15.45
CA THR A 390 -19.63 19.62 -15.64
C THR A 390 -18.19 20.13 -15.73
N LEU A 391 -17.33 19.84 -14.76
CA LEU A 391 -15.94 20.34 -14.73
C LEU A 391 -15.05 19.59 -15.74
N THR A 392 -15.20 18.28 -15.85
CA THR A 392 -14.47 17.46 -16.84
C THR A 392 -14.72 17.96 -18.28
N PRO A 393 -15.97 18.14 -18.77
CA PRO A 393 -16.20 18.70 -20.11
C PRO A 393 -15.71 20.15 -20.29
N ALA A 394 -15.69 20.96 -19.23
CA ALA A 394 -15.06 22.29 -19.28
C ALA A 394 -13.54 22.20 -19.49
N LEU A 395 -12.84 21.37 -18.72
CA LEU A 395 -11.39 21.17 -18.83
C LEU A 395 -11.01 20.48 -20.15
N LEU A 396 -11.81 19.54 -20.65
CA LEU A 396 -11.64 18.93 -21.98
C LEU A 396 -11.75 19.98 -23.10
N SER A 397 -12.63 20.97 -22.96
CA SER A 397 -12.74 22.08 -23.93
C SER A 397 -11.47 22.94 -23.99
N LEU A 398 -10.85 23.21 -22.84
CA LEU A 398 -9.55 23.92 -22.77
C LEU A 398 -8.37 23.07 -23.27
N ALA A 399 -8.39 21.75 -23.04
CA ALA A 399 -7.39 20.84 -23.59
C ALA A 399 -7.52 20.71 -25.12
N GLY A 400 -8.75 20.64 -25.64
CA GLY A 400 -9.06 20.44 -27.04
C GLY A 400 -8.31 19.25 -27.65
N ARG A 401 -7.72 19.42 -28.84
CA ARG A 401 -6.91 18.36 -29.48
C ARG A 401 -5.67 17.93 -28.66
N LYS A 402 -5.31 18.62 -27.56
CA LYS A 402 -4.22 18.15 -26.67
C LYS A 402 -4.56 16.86 -25.92
N ALA A 403 -5.84 16.49 -25.84
CA ALA A 403 -6.31 15.18 -25.34
C ALA A 403 -5.80 13.97 -26.17
N LEU A 404 -5.30 14.20 -27.39
CA LEU A 404 -4.62 13.19 -28.21
C LEU A 404 -3.08 13.33 -28.15
N PRO A 405 -2.31 12.21 -28.24
CA PRO A 405 -0.86 12.25 -28.42
C PRO A 405 -0.46 13.07 -29.65
N ARG A 406 0.68 13.78 -29.62
CA ARG A 406 1.12 14.69 -30.71
C ARG A 406 1.04 14.05 -32.10
N LYS A 407 1.46 12.78 -32.24
CA LYS A 407 1.44 12.00 -33.50
C LYS A 407 0.03 11.71 -34.05
N GLN A 408 -1.02 11.77 -33.23
CA GLN A 408 -2.40 11.42 -33.62
C GLN A 408 -3.31 12.64 -33.88
N ARG A 409 -2.83 13.87 -33.67
CA ARG A 409 -3.67 15.10 -33.78
C ARG A 409 -4.03 15.50 -35.22
N ASN A 410 -3.23 15.04 -36.17
CA ASN A 410 -3.32 15.31 -37.61
C ASN A 410 -3.32 14.00 -38.43
N ALA A 411 -3.51 12.85 -37.80
CA ALA A 411 -3.64 11.58 -38.52
C ALA A 411 -4.99 11.52 -39.26
N ALA A 412 -5.04 10.79 -40.36
CA ALA A 412 -6.30 10.48 -41.02
C ALA A 412 -7.23 9.69 -40.06
N PRO A 413 -8.56 9.81 -40.20
CA PRO A 413 -9.49 9.02 -39.39
C PRO A 413 -9.23 7.52 -39.54
N ASP A 414 -9.00 6.84 -38.42
CA ASP A 414 -8.68 5.41 -38.36
C ASP A 414 -9.97 4.61 -38.14
N GLU A 415 -10.51 4.02 -39.22
CA GLU A 415 -11.61 3.06 -39.12
C GLU A 415 -11.08 1.72 -38.60
N GLN A 416 -11.12 1.54 -37.27
CA GLN A 416 -10.68 0.32 -36.61
C GLN A 416 -11.42 -0.92 -37.12
N HIS A 417 -10.79 -1.64 -38.05
CA HIS A 417 -11.26 -2.94 -38.53
C HIS A 417 -10.98 -4.00 -37.46
N ILE A 418 -12.04 -4.50 -36.81
CA ILE A 418 -11.94 -5.58 -35.83
C ILE A 418 -11.85 -6.90 -36.59
N ASN A 419 -10.68 -7.55 -36.57
CA ASN A 419 -10.48 -8.87 -37.18
C ASN A 419 -11.50 -9.89 -36.61
N GLU A 420 -12.37 -10.38 -37.50
CA GLU A 420 -13.53 -11.22 -37.18
C GLU A 420 -13.16 -12.62 -36.64
N HIS A 421 -11.98 -13.12 -37.01
CA HIS A 421 -11.56 -14.50 -36.74
C HIS A 421 -10.79 -14.73 -35.43
N ASP A 422 -10.40 -13.68 -34.70
CA ASP A 422 -9.53 -13.83 -33.53
C ASP A 422 -10.31 -13.86 -32.20
N VAL A 423 -10.82 -15.03 -31.83
CA VAL A 423 -11.51 -15.24 -30.54
C VAL A 423 -10.47 -15.49 -29.42
N PRO A 424 -10.47 -14.75 -28.29
CA PRO A 424 -9.60 -15.04 -27.14
C PRO A 424 -9.79 -16.46 -26.58
N PHE A 425 -8.71 -17.08 -26.07
CA PHE A 425 -8.73 -18.48 -25.61
C PHE A 425 -9.82 -18.77 -24.55
N HIS A 426 -9.97 -17.90 -23.55
CA HIS A 426 -11.00 -18.02 -22.51
C HIS A 426 -12.44 -18.01 -23.07
N LEU A 427 -12.67 -17.30 -24.19
CA LEU A 427 -13.96 -17.35 -24.88
C LEU A 427 -14.10 -18.59 -25.79
N ARG A 428 -13.01 -19.24 -26.23
CA ARG A 428 -13.08 -20.49 -27.02
C ARG A 428 -13.57 -21.66 -26.16
N HIS A 429 -13.13 -21.74 -24.90
CA HIS A 429 -13.51 -22.78 -23.94
C HIS A 429 -14.26 -22.19 -22.73
N PRO A 430 -15.49 -21.65 -22.91
CA PRO A 430 -16.16 -20.89 -21.87
C PRO A 430 -16.51 -21.75 -20.65
N TRP A 431 -16.83 -23.04 -20.83
CA TRP A 431 -17.11 -23.94 -19.71
C TRP A 431 -15.93 -24.11 -18.76
N ILE A 432 -14.72 -24.27 -19.30
CA ILE A 432 -13.48 -24.38 -18.51
C ILE A 432 -13.23 -23.06 -17.79
N THR A 433 -13.37 -21.94 -18.49
CA THR A 433 -13.20 -20.59 -17.91
C THR A 433 -14.18 -20.36 -16.76
N SER A 434 -15.46 -20.67 -16.93
CA SER A 434 -16.46 -20.52 -15.88
C SER A 434 -16.18 -21.41 -14.67
N LEU A 435 -15.78 -22.68 -14.87
CA LEU A 435 -15.40 -23.59 -13.79
C LEU A 435 -14.15 -23.11 -13.03
N LEU A 436 -13.12 -22.63 -13.73
CA LEU A 436 -11.91 -22.10 -13.11
C LEU A 436 -12.19 -20.81 -12.33
N SER A 437 -12.93 -19.87 -12.92
CA SER A 437 -13.31 -18.62 -12.24
C SER A 437 -14.14 -18.87 -10.98
N VAL A 438 -15.14 -19.76 -11.04
CA VAL A 438 -15.92 -20.13 -9.84
C VAL A 438 -15.05 -20.87 -8.83
N GLY A 439 -14.20 -21.81 -9.27
CA GLY A 439 -13.31 -22.56 -8.38
C GLY A 439 -12.34 -21.66 -7.61
N VAL A 440 -11.69 -20.71 -8.29
CA VAL A 440 -10.78 -19.73 -7.64
C VAL A 440 -11.54 -18.89 -6.61
N LEU A 441 -12.71 -18.34 -6.97
CA LEU A 441 -13.48 -17.51 -6.05
C LEU A 441 -14.04 -18.32 -4.86
N VAL A 442 -14.48 -19.56 -5.07
CA VAL A 442 -14.95 -20.44 -3.99
C VAL A 442 -13.80 -20.79 -3.03
N VAL A 443 -12.61 -21.12 -3.53
CA VAL A 443 -11.44 -21.41 -2.68
C VAL A 443 -11.05 -20.18 -1.85
N LEU A 444 -11.01 -18.99 -2.45
CA LEU A 444 -10.74 -17.74 -1.73
C LEU A 444 -11.87 -17.35 -0.76
N ALA A 445 -13.09 -17.86 -0.93
CA ALA A 445 -14.22 -17.62 -0.04
C ALA A 445 -14.31 -18.59 1.14
N LEU A 446 -13.52 -19.68 1.17
CA LEU A 446 -13.55 -20.65 2.27
C LEU A 446 -13.20 -20.04 3.63
N PRO A 447 -12.15 -19.20 3.79
CA PRO A 447 -11.83 -18.61 5.10
C PRO A 447 -12.93 -17.72 5.67
N ALA A 448 -13.83 -17.18 4.82
CA ALA A 448 -14.96 -16.36 5.28
C ALA A 448 -15.98 -17.14 6.14
N GLN A 449 -15.85 -18.48 6.24
CA GLN A 449 -16.64 -19.31 7.14
C GLN A 449 -16.20 -19.18 8.61
N ASP A 450 -14.92 -18.87 8.84
CA ASP A 450 -14.33 -18.74 10.18
C ASP A 450 -14.27 -17.27 10.63
N MET A 451 -14.95 -16.36 9.91
CA MET A 451 -14.93 -14.92 10.15
C MET A 451 -15.52 -14.56 11.52
N ARG A 452 -14.66 -14.07 12.43
CA ARG A 452 -15.08 -13.40 13.67
C ARG A 452 -15.23 -11.90 13.41
N LEU A 453 -16.27 -11.29 13.97
CA LEU A 453 -16.50 -9.84 13.87
C LEU A 453 -16.19 -9.19 15.22
N GLY A 454 -15.41 -8.11 15.20
CA GLY A 454 -15.07 -7.33 16.39
C GLY A 454 -14.66 -5.91 16.02
N LEU A 455 -14.46 -5.07 17.03
CA LEU A 455 -13.79 -3.79 16.85
C LEU A 455 -12.31 -3.93 17.22
N PRO A 456 -11.38 -3.27 16.51
CA PRO A 456 -9.96 -3.36 16.83
C PRO A 456 -9.67 -2.69 18.18
N ASP A 457 -8.81 -3.32 18.96
CA ASP A 457 -8.20 -2.77 20.18
C ASP A 457 -6.73 -2.40 19.90
N ALA A 458 -6.01 -2.02 20.95
CA ALA A 458 -4.63 -1.58 20.88
C ALA A 458 -3.64 -2.67 20.40
N SER A 459 -3.99 -3.97 20.48
CA SER A 459 -3.18 -5.07 19.91
C SER A 459 -2.99 -4.94 18.40
N THR A 460 -3.88 -4.22 17.71
CA THR A 460 -3.87 -4.07 16.25
C THR A 460 -3.15 -2.81 15.75
N GLU A 461 -2.68 -1.95 16.67
CA GLU A 461 -1.97 -0.72 16.35
C GLU A 461 -0.52 -0.97 15.92
N ALA A 462 0.24 0.06 15.57
CA ALA A 462 1.61 -0.16 15.09
C ALA A 462 2.53 -0.62 16.24
N VAL A 463 3.44 -1.57 15.99
CA VAL A 463 4.35 -2.13 17.02
C VAL A 463 5.23 -1.06 17.68
N ASP A 464 5.52 0.03 16.96
CA ASP A 464 6.25 1.21 17.44
C ASP A 464 5.36 2.28 18.11
N SER A 465 4.05 2.03 18.23
CA SER A 465 3.12 2.92 18.94
C SER A 465 3.05 2.60 20.43
N THR A 466 2.92 3.67 21.22
CA THR A 466 2.83 3.55 22.68
C THR A 466 1.56 2.81 23.14
N SER A 467 0.46 2.89 22.38
CA SER A 467 -0.76 2.11 22.65
C SER A 467 -0.52 0.60 22.60
N TYR A 468 0.22 0.15 21.59
CA TYR A 468 0.57 -1.26 21.42
C TYR A 468 1.52 -1.74 22.52
N GLN A 469 2.56 -0.94 22.84
CA GLN A 469 3.51 -1.27 23.90
C GLN A 469 2.83 -1.32 25.28
N ALA A 470 1.96 -0.36 25.60
CA ALA A 470 1.14 -0.39 26.81
C ALA A 470 0.28 -1.66 26.89
N TYR A 471 -0.40 -2.03 25.79
CA TYR A 471 -1.26 -3.20 25.74
C TYR A 471 -0.49 -4.50 25.98
N GLN A 472 0.64 -4.68 25.30
CA GLN A 472 1.45 -5.90 25.45
C GLN A 472 2.08 -5.99 26.85
N ARG A 473 2.58 -4.89 27.43
CA ARG A 473 3.09 -4.88 28.82
C ARG A 473 1.99 -5.22 29.83
N ILE A 474 0.80 -4.64 29.68
CA ILE A 474 -0.35 -5.00 30.53
C ILE A 474 -0.66 -6.50 30.41
N ALA A 475 -0.66 -7.04 29.18
CA ALA A 475 -0.94 -8.44 28.94
C ALA A 475 0.15 -9.40 29.49
N GLU A 476 1.43 -9.00 29.42
CA GLU A 476 2.57 -9.79 29.91
C GLU A 476 2.72 -9.75 31.44
N ASP A 477 2.63 -8.56 32.05
CA ASP A 477 2.96 -8.33 33.48
C ASP A 477 1.75 -8.44 34.42
N PHE A 478 0.53 -8.24 33.90
CA PHE A 478 -0.72 -8.19 34.69
C PHE A 478 -1.83 -9.12 34.17
N GLY A 479 -1.76 -9.56 32.91
CA GLY A 479 -2.70 -10.49 32.28
C GLY A 479 -3.53 -9.86 31.16
N ALA A 480 -3.97 -10.65 30.18
CA ALA A 480 -4.57 -10.12 28.95
C ALA A 480 -5.88 -9.35 29.17
N GLY A 481 -6.76 -9.84 30.05
CA GLY A 481 -8.06 -9.22 30.33
C GLY A 481 -8.00 -7.90 31.10
N GLU A 482 -6.86 -7.56 31.70
CA GLU A 482 -6.61 -6.21 32.23
C GLU A 482 -6.78 -5.14 31.15
N ASN A 483 -6.49 -5.44 29.88
CA ASN A 483 -6.70 -4.49 28.78
C ASN A 483 -8.18 -4.18 28.47
N GLY A 484 -9.14 -4.87 29.09
CA GLY A 484 -10.56 -4.71 28.79
C GLY A 484 -11.54 -5.08 29.90
N PRO A 485 -11.38 -4.56 31.14
CA PRO A 485 -12.25 -4.90 32.26
C PRO A 485 -13.72 -4.60 31.96
N LEU A 486 -14.58 -5.46 32.49
CA LEU A 486 -16.03 -5.37 32.38
C LEU A 486 -16.61 -4.71 33.62
N VAL A 487 -17.70 -3.95 33.43
CA VAL A 487 -18.41 -3.27 34.53
C VAL A 487 -19.78 -3.93 34.68
N ALA A 488 -19.94 -4.75 35.71
CA ALA A 488 -21.23 -5.36 36.05
C ALA A 488 -22.05 -4.38 36.91
N VAL A 489 -23.16 -3.89 36.36
CA VAL A 489 -24.09 -3.00 37.04
C VAL A 489 -25.24 -3.82 37.64
N VAL A 490 -25.43 -3.71 38.95
CA VAL A 490 -26.37 -4.53 39.72
C VAL A 490 -27.57 -3.69 40.14
N ASP A 491 -28.76 -4.05 39.64
CA ASP A 491 -30.03 -3.46 40.09
C ASP A 491 -30.55 -4.18 41.32
N MET A 492 -30.79 -3.42 42.39
CA MET A 492 -31.30 -3.91 43.66
C MET A 492 -32.65 -3.26 44.03
N PRO A 493 -33.48 -3.94 44.85
CA PRO A 493 -34.80 -3.43 45.25
C PRO A 493 -34.70 -2.21 46.18
N GLU A 494 -35.74 -1.37 46.18
CA GLU A 494 -35.80 -0.16 47.00
C GLU A 494 -35.85 -0.44 48.50
N GLY A 495 -35.05 0.29 49.28
CA GLY A 495 -35.17 0.36 50.74
C GLY A 495 -34.39 -0.68 51.53
N LEU A 496 -33.36 -1.28 50.93
CA LEU A 496 -32.38 -2.13 51.61
C LEU A 496 -31.54 -1.32 52.62
N SER A 497 -31.12 -1.97 53.71
CA SER A 497 -30.01 -1.46 54.52
C SER A 497 -28.66 -1.66 53.82
N ASP A 498 -27.63 -0.95 54.29
CA ASP A 498 -26.26 -1.07 53.78
C ASP A 498 -25.75 -2.53 53.90
N ASP A 499 -26.10 -3.21 55.00
CA ASP A 499 -25.80 -4.64 55.21
C ASP A 499 -26.50 -5.54 54.18
N GLU A 500 -27.81 -5.33 53.94
CA GLU A 500 -28.61 -6.12 52.97
C GLU A 500 -28.16 -5.87 51.52
N ALA A 501 -27.72 -4.65 51.21
CA ALA A 501 -27.14 -4.29 49.92
C ALA A 501 -25.77 -4.96 49.74
N THR A 502 -24.92 -4.94 50.77
CA THR A 502 -23.61 -5.61 50.76
C THR A 502 -23.75 -7.13 50.61
N GLU A 503 -24.71 -7.76 51.28
CA GLU A 503 -25.02 -9.19 51.12
C GLU A 503 -25.40 -9.53 49.66
N LYS A 504 -26.21 -8.69 49.01
CA LYS A 504 -26.59 -8.86 47.60
C LYS A 504 -25.44 -8.63 46.62
N ILE A 505 -24.60 -7.61 46.86
CA ILE A 505 -23.38 -7.37 46.08
C ILE A 505 -22.48 -8.60 46.17
N ASN A 506 -22.24 -9.13 47.37
CA ASN A 506 -21.43 -10.31 47.59
C ASN A 506 -22.00 -11.55 46.87
N LEU A 507 -23.30 -11.82 47.01
CA LEU A 507 -23.97 -12.92 46.29
C LEU A 507 -23.79 -12.84 44.77
N VAL A 508 -23.88 -11.63 44.20
CA VAL A 508 -23.64 -11.40 42.77
C VAL A 508 -22.16 -11.59 42.42
N SER A 509 -21.24 -11.01 43.21
CA SER A 509 -19.79 -11.15 43.00
C SER A 509 -19.32 -12.61 43.05
N ASP A 510 -19.87 -13.43 43.96
CA ASP A 510 -19.61 -14.88 44.00
C ASP A 510 -20.08 -15.56 42.71
N ARG A 511 -21.29 -15.20 42.22
CA ARG A 511 -21.85 -15.77 41.00
C ARG A 511 -21.06 -15.39 39.75
N ILE A 512 -20.49 -14.20 39.74
CA ILE A 512 -19.58 -13.69 38.70
C ILE A 512 -18.24 -14.44 38.77
N ALA A 513 -17.65 -14.60 39.96
CA ALA A 513 -16.39 -15.33 40.14
C ALA A 513 -16.49 -16.83 39.79
N GLU A 514 -17.69 -17.42 39.83
CA GLU A 514 -17.96 -18.77 39.35
C GLU A 514 -18.05 -18.90 37.80
N GLN A 515 -17.94 -17.82 37.02
CA GLN A 515 -17.97 -17.92 35.54
C GLN A 515 -16.60 -18.30 34.97
N ASP A 516 -16.61 -19.12 33.90
CA ASP A 516 -15.42 -19.37 33.09
C ASP A 516 -14.89 -18.04 32.50
N ASP A 517 -13.56 -17.91 32.34
CA ASP A 517 -12.85 -16.72 31.85
C ASP A 517 -12.85 -15.48 32.78
N VAL A 518 -13.15 -15.63 34.09
CA VAL A 518 -13.00 -14.55 35.09
C VAL A 518 -11.71 -14.74 35.90
N ALA A 519 -10.78 -13.78 35.80
CA ALA A 519 -9.53 -13.77 36.57
C ALA A 519 -9.72 -13.14 37.95
N ASN A 520 -10.39 -11.98 38.03
CA ASN A 520 -10.56 -11.22 39.27
C ASN A 520 -11.93 -10.53 39.31
N VAL A 521 -12.55 -10.49 40.49
CA VAL A 521 -13.75 -9.69 40.77
C VAL A 521 -13.43 -8.74 41.92
N LEU A 522 -13.39 -7.44 41.62
CA LEU A 522 -13.06 -6.41 42.61
C LEU A 522 -14.26 -6.12 43.52
N PRO A 523 -14.03 -5.64 44.76
CA PRO A 523 -15.11 -5.23 45.67
C PRO A 523 -16.06 -4.22 45.01
N GLY A 524 -17.36 -4.52 45.03
CA GLY A 524 -18.36 -3.65 44.43
C GLY A 524 -18.68 -2.42 45.28
N VAL A 525 -18.99 -1.30 44.62
CA VAL A 525 -19.49 -0.07 45.27
C VAL A 525 -21.00 0.09 45.05
N THR A 526 -21.69 0.73 45.99
CA THR A 526 -23.14 1.00 45.91
C THR A 526 -23.44 2.51 45.90
N THR A 527 -24.58 2.88 45.34
CA THR A 527 -25.15 4.23 45.48
C THR A 527 -25.59 4.51 46.92
N ASP A 528 -25.63 5.79 47.31
CA ASP A 528 -26.15 6.27 48.61
C ASP A 528 -27.58 5.78 48.97
N ASP A 529 -28.36 5.35 47.97
CA ASP A 529 -29.72 4.84 48.12
C ASP A 529 -29.83 3.30 48.02
N ASN A 530 -28.69 2.61 47.95
CA ASN A 530 -28.54 1.15 47.87
C ASN A 530 -29.31 0.48 46.71
N ARG A 531 -29.61 1.23 45.64
CA ARG A 531 -30.34 0.72 44.46
C ARG A 531 -29.45 0.16 43.38
N THR A 532 -28.26 0.72 43.22
CA THR A 532 -27.37 0.44 42.10
C THR A 532 -26.01 0.06 42.64
N GLY A 533 -25.56 -1.15 42.29
CA GLY A 533 -24.23 -1.65 42.54
C GLY A 533 -23.35 -1.58 41.29
N VAL A 534 -22.05 -1.40 41.46
CA VAL A 534 -21.06 -1.49 40.40
C VAL A 534 -19.94 -2.42 40.84
N ILE A 535 -19.74 -3.50 40.10
CA ILE A 535 -18.69 -4.51 40.33
C ILE A 535 -17.78 -4.51 39.09
N GLN A 536 -16.47 -4.32 39.29
CA GLN A 536 -15.49 -4.45 38.23
C GLN A 536 -15.02 -5.91 38.13
N VAL A 537 -15.03 -6.43 36.90
CA VAL A 537 -14.73 -7.83 36.58
C VAL A 537 -13.60 -7.84 35.55
N ILE A 538 -12.53 -8.56 35.85
CA ILE A 538 -11.35 -8.66 34.99
C ILE A 538 -11.32 -10.06 34.38
N PRO A 539 -11.45 -10.19 33.05
CA PRO A 539 -11.39 -11.49 32.40
C PRO A 539 -9.98 -12.11 32.44
N GLU A 540 -9.87 -13.41 32.16
CA GLU A 540 -8.57 -14.02 31.83
C GLU A 540 -8.13 -13.62 30.40
N SER A 541 -9.05 -13.65 29.43
CA SER A 541 -8.78 -13.36 28.01
C SER A 541 -8.90 -11.88 27.62
N GLY A 542 -8.34 -11.50 26.46
CA GLY A 542 -8.31 -10.10 26.03
C GLY A 542 -9.66 -9.55 25.54
N PRO A 543 -9.82 -8.21 25.43
CA PRO A 543 -11.09 -7.60 24.98
C PRO A 543 -11.55 -8.02 23.58
N ALA A 544 -10.64 -8.44 22.70
CA ALA A 544 -10.95 -8.94 21.36
C ALA A 544 -11.15 -10.47 21.27
N ASP A 545 -11.03 -11.20 22.38
CA ASP A 545 -11.11 -12.66 22.41
C ASP A 545 -12.54 -13.21 22.40
N ALA A 546 -12.66 -14.48 22.01
CA ALA A 546 -13.95 -15.16 21.93
C ALA A 546 -14.50 -15.51 23.33
N ALA A 547 -13.59 -15.77 24.28
CA ALA A 547 -13.96 -16.09 25.65
C ALA A 547 -14.55 -14.85 26.37
N THR A 548 -13.96 -13.66 26.23
CA THR A 548 -14.56 -12.40 26.71
C THR A 548 -15.95 -12.14 26.12
N GLU A 549 -16.20 -12.42 24.83
CA GLU A 549 -17.56 -12.33 24.27
C GLU A 549 -18.52 -13.34 24.91
N GLU A 550 -18.09 -14.60 25.11
CA GLU A 550 -18.89 -15.63 25.79
C GLU A 550 -19.17 -15.25 27.25
N LEU A 551 -18.18 -14.73 27.98
CA LEU A 551 -18.30 -14.20 29.34
C LEU A 551 -19.35 -13.08 29.44
N VAL A 552 -19.30 -12.05 28.58
CA VAL A 552 -20.30 -10.98 28.58
C VAL A 552 -21.71 -11.52 28.34
N ASN A 553 -21.86 -12.49 27.44
CA ASN A 553 -23.15 -13.16 27.20
C ASN A 553 -23.61 -14.01 28.40
N ASN A 554 -22.69 -14.71 29.07
CA ASN A 554 -22.97 -15.53 30.25
C ASN A 554 -23.37 -14.67 31.46
N LEU A 555 -22.65 -13.57 31.74
CA LEU A 555 -22.95 -12.61 32.79
C LEU A 555 -24.35 -12.00 32.63
N ARG A 556 -24.71 -11.59 31.40
CA ARG A 556 -26.08 -11.14 31.08
C ARG A 556 -27.12 -12.28 31.18
N GLY A 557 -26.68 -13.51 30.96
CA GLY A 557 -27.48 -14.73 31.13
C GLY A 557 -27.77 -15.12 32.59
N LEU A 558 -27.05 -14.56 33.58
CA LEU A 558 -27.31 -14.81 35.01
C LEU A 558 -28.65 -14.25 35.51
N ASN A 559 -29.29 -13.36 34.75
CA ASN A 559 -30.60 -12.79 35.08
C ASN A 559 -31.70 -13.88 35.18
N GLY A 560 -32.33 -14.00 36.36
CA GLY A 560 -33.48 -14.89 36.59
C GLY A 560 -33.19 -16.01 37.60
N ASP A 561 -33.54 -17.26 37.25
CA ASP A 561 -33.45 -18.41 38.16
C ASP A 561 -32.02 -18.69 38.68
N ALA A 562 -30.97 -18.20 37.98
CA ALA A 562 -29.57 -18.38 38.38
C ALA A 562 -29.14 -17.52 39.60
N LEU A 563 -29.88 -16.44 39.89
CA LEU A 563 -29.78 -15.64 41.13
C LEU A 563 -30.82 -16.08 42.17
N ASN A 564 -31.14 -17.39 42.23
CA ASN A 564 -32.09 -18.00 43.17
C ASN A 564 -33.52 -17.40 43.19
N GLY A 565 -33.89 -16.61 42.17
CA GLY A 565 -35.17 -15.91 42.10
C GLY A 565 -35.24 -14.64 42.96
N GLU A 566 -34.10 -14.06 43.34
CA GLU A 566 -34.04 -12.73 43.94
C GLU A 566 -34.46 -11.64 42.94
N ASP A 567 -35.02 -10.52 43.43
CA ASP A 567 -35.39 -9.36 42.60
C ASP A 567 -34.17 -8.47 42.30
N VAL A 568 -33.11 -9.10 41.77
CA VAL A 568 -31.83 -8.50 41.41
C VAL A 568 -31.59 -8.71 39.92
N LYS A 569 -31.03 -7.71 39.23
CA LYS A 569 -30.64 -7.83 37.81
C LYS A 569 -29.21 -7.40 37.59
N ILE A 570 -28.56 -8.01 36.63
CA ILE A 570 -27.18 -7.70 36.24
C ILE A 570 -27.20 -7.20 34.80
N GLY A 571 -26.72 -5.98 34.59
CA GLY A 571 -26.35 -5.48 33.28
C GLY A 571 -24.83 -5.48 33.13
N VAL A 572 -24.32 -5.63 31.90
CA VAL A 572 -22.86 -5.58 31.65
C VAL A 572 -22.53 -4.41 30.74
N ALA A 573 -21.68 -3.52 31.26
CA ALA A 573 -21.18 -2.30 30.65
C ALA A 573 -19.64 -2.31 30.55
N GLY A 574 -19.06 -1.15 30.19
CA GLY A 574 -17.65 -1.01 29.83
C GLY A 574 -17.43 -0.98 28.31
N THR A 575 -16.24 -0.55 27.88
CA THR A 575 -15.87 -0.40 26.46
C THR A 575 -15.91 -1.73 25.70
N THR A 576 -15.40 -2.79 26.31
CA THR A 576 -15.45 -4.16 25.76
C THR A 576 -16.89 -4.62 25.50
N ALA A 577 -17.79 -4.47 26.48
CA ALA A 577 -19.20 -4.84 26.34
C ALA A 577 -19.92 -3.96 25.29
N ALA A 578 -19.59 -2.67 25.19
CA ALA A 578 -20.09 -1.80 24.12
C ALA A 578 -19.63 -2.30 22.74
N ASN A 579 -18.38 -2.71 22.61
CA ASN A 579 -17.82 -3.21 21.34
C ASN A 579 -18.48 -4.53 20.90
N ILE A 580 -18.83 -5.40 21.84
CA ILE A 580 -19.60 -6.63 21.61
C ILE A 580 -21.03 -6.29 21.15
N ASP A 581 -21.75 -5.40 21.85
CA ASP A 581 -23.10 -4.94 21.48
C ASP A 581 -23.14 -4.40 20.04
N VAL A 582 -22.16 -3.56 19.68
CA VAL A 582 -22.00 -3.01 18.33
C VAL A 582 -21.84 -4.12 17.30
N SER A 583 -21.00 -5.11 17.60
CA SER A 583 -20.64 -6.20 16.69
C SER A 583 -21.81 -7.16 16.45
N GLN A 584 -22.51 -7.56 17.50
CA GLN A 584 -23.71 -8.38 17.42
C GLN A 584 -24.83 -7.66 16.65
N LEU A 585 -25.10 -6.39 16.97
CA LEU A 585 -26.14 -5.62 16.27
C LEU A 585 -25.84 -5.45 14.78
N LEU A 586 -24.59 -5.17 14.40
CA LEU A 586 -24.17 -5.11 13.00
C LEU A 586 -24.39 -6.45 12.28
N GLY A 587 -24.02 -7.57 12.93
CA GLY A 587 -24.25 -8.93 12.44
C GLY A 587 -25.74 -9.21 12.17
N GLU A 588 -26.63 -8.83 13.09
CA GLU A 588 -28.08 -8.98 12.90
C GLU A 588 -28.64 -8.17 11.72
N LYS A 589 -28.14 -6.95 11.48
CA LYS A 589 -28.66 -6.07 10.41
C LYS A 589 -28.08 -6.39 9.04
N LEU A 590 -26.96 -7.11 8.96
CA LEU A 590 -26.27 -7.45 7.71
C LEU A 590 -27.17 -8.18 6.69
N PRO A 591 -27.99 -9.19 7.03
CA PRO A 591 -28.89 -9.85 6.08
C PRO A 591 -29.98 -8.92 5.51
N LEU A 592 -30.51 -8.01 6.33
CA LEU A 592 -31.48 -7.01 5.90
C LEU A 592 -30.86 -6.06 4.87
N TYR A 593 -29.69 -5.51 5.18
CA TYR A 593 -28.96 -4.63 4.30
C TYR A 593 -28.62 -5.30 2.96
N LEU A 594 -28.02 -6.50 3.01
CA LEU A 594 -27.68 -7.29 1.83
C LEU A 594 -28.90 -7.57 0.94
N GLY A 595 -30.02 -7.96 1.55
CA GLY A 595 -31.28 -8.19 0.84
C GLY A 595 -31.79 -6.95 0.11
N VAL A 596 -31.76 -5.78 0.76
CA VAL A 596 -32.18 -4.50 0.16
C VAL A 596 -31.27 -4.10 -1.00
N VAL A 597 -29.95 -4.14 -0.82
CA VAL A 597 -28.98 -3.79 -1.88
C VAL A 597 -29.11 -4.70 -3.09
N ILE A 598 -29.24 -6.02 -2.89
CA ILE A 598 -29.46 -6.99 -3.98
C ILE A 598 -30.79 -6.73 -4.70
N ILE A 599 -31.89 -6.48 -3.99
CA ILE A 599 -33.20 -6.23 -4.62
C ILE A 599 -33.18 -4.94 -5.44
N ILE A 600 -32.73 -3.82 -4.86
CA ILE A 600 -32.69 -2.52 -5.55
C ILE A 600 -31.80 -2.60 -6.79
N SER A 601 -30.63 -3.22 -6.67
CA SER A 601 -29.70 -3.34 -7.78
C SER A 601 -30.18 -4.26 -8.90
N LEU A 602 -30.79 -5.40 -8.57
CA LEU A 602 -31.44 -6.26 -9.56
C LEU A 602 -32.49 -5.48 -10.34
N LEU A 603 -33.29 -4.64 -9.68
CA LEU A 603 -34.28 -3.78 -10.34
C LEU A 603 -33.63 -2.71 -11.26
N LEU A 604 -32.57 -2.04 -10.80
CA LEU A 604 -31.84 -1.04 -11.60
C LEU A 604 -31.19 -1.67 -12.84
N LEU A 605 -30.54 -2.81 -12.70
CA LEU A 605 -29.87 -3.52 -13.80
C LEU A 605 -30.87 -4.15 -14.77
N LEU A 606 -31.99 -4.65 -14.28
CA LEU A 606 -33.09 -5.16 -15.09
C LEU A 606 -33.73 -4.04 -15.92
N MET A 607 -33.86 -2.83 -15.36
CA MET A 607 -34.29 -1.63 -16.08
C MET A 607 -33.30 -1.23 -17.20
N VAL A 608 -31.98 -1.31 -16.94
CA VAL A 608 -30.94 -0.93 -17.92
C VAL A 608 -30.76 -1.98 -19.02
N PHE A 609 -30.48 -3.23 -18.66
CA PHE A 609 -30.17 -4.29 -19.63
C PHE A 609 -31.41 -4.90 -20.30
N ARG A 610 -32.61 -4.67 -19.75
CA ARG A 610 -33.86 -5.31 -20.19
C ARG A 610 -33.71 -6.83 -20.33
N SER A 611 -33.11 -7.44 -19.31
CA SER A 611 -32.92 -8.88 -19.14
C SER A 611 -33.06 -9.22 -17.66
N ILE A 612 -33.59 -10.40 -17.33
CA ILE A 612 -33.56 -10.95 -15.97
C ILE A 612 -32.26 -11.72 -15.72
N VAL A 613 -31.72 -12.36 -16.76
CA VAL A 613 -30.56 -13.24 -16.64
C VAL A 613 -29.27 -12.45 -16.39
N VAL A 614 -29.05 -11.34 -17.11
CA VAL A 614 -27.82 -10.53 -16.97
C VAL A 614 -27.65 -9.95 -15.57
N PRO A 615 -28.67 -9.35 -14.92
CA PRO A 615 -28.60 -8.95 -13.53
C PRO A 615 -28.28 -10.11 -12.58
N VAL A 616 -28.99 -11.24 -12.68
CA VAL A 616 -28.81 -12.38 -11.77
C VAL A 616 -27.39 -12.97 -11.84
N ILE A 617 -26.83 -13.19 -13.04
CA ILE A 617 -25.46 -13.72 -13.15
C ILE A 617 -24.41 -12.69 -12.69
N ALA A 618 -24.68 -11.39 -12.82
CA ALA A 618 -23.80 -10.34 -12.34
C ALA A 618 -23.82 -10.25 -10.80
N SER A 619 -25.01 -10.23 -10.18
CA SER A 619 -25.16 -10.22 -8.71
C SER A 619 -24.62 -11.48 -8.04
N LEU A 620 -24.76 -12.66 -8.65
CA LEU A 620 -24.17 -13.89 -8.14
C LEU A 620 -22.63 -13.90 -8.24
N GLY A 621 -22.08 -13.45 -9.38
CA GLY A 621 -20.63 -13.30 -9.54
C GLY A 621 -20.05 -12.28 -8.54
N PHE A 622 -20.74 -11.16 -8.37
CA PHE A 622 -20.43 -10.12 -7.39
C PHE A 622 -20.43 -10.67 -5.95
N LEU A 623 -21.50 -11.37 -5.54
CA LEU A 623 -21.59 -11.93 -4.18
C LEU A 623 -20.45 -12.92 -3.92
N LEU A 624 -20.07 -13.70 -4.93
CA LEU A 624 -18.94 -14.62 -4.83
C LEU A 624 -17.58 -13.88 -4.75
N SER A 625 -17.41 -12.72 -5.42
CA SER A 625 -16.22 -11.87 -5.22
C SER A 625 -16.19 -11.16 -3.85
N VAL A 626 -17.35 -10.79 -3.30
CA VAL A 626 -17.48 -10.27 -1.92
C VAL A 626 -17.04 -11.32 -0.91
N LEU A 627 -17.56 -12.54 -1.00
CA LEU A 627 -17.19 -13.64 -0.10
C LEU A 627 -15.71 -14.02 -0.26
N ALA A 628 -15.19 -14.04 -1.49
CA ALA A 628 -13.78 -14.27 -1.75
C ALA A 628 -12.85 -13.16 -1.23
N SER A 629 -13.35 -11.92 -1.17
CA SER A 629 -12.61 -10.81 -0.58
C SER A 629 -12.64 -10.85 0.96
N LEU A 630 -13.78 -11.19 1.57
CA LEU A 630 -13.86 -11.45 3.01
C LEU A 630 -12.96 -12.62 3.41
N GLY A 631 -12.92 -13.69 2.63
CA GLY A 631 -12.02 -14.82 2.92
C GLY A 631 -10.54 -14.45 2.75
N ALA A 632 -10.18 -13.57 1.81
CA ALA A 632 -8.85 -13.00 1.75
C ALA A 632 -8.53 -12.11 2.98
N VAL A 633 -9.50 -11.32 3.46
CA VAL A 633 -9.36 -10.50 4.67
C VAL A 633 -9.15 -11.38 5.91
N VAL A 634 -9.98 -12.42 6.10
CA VAL A 634 -9.83 -13.38 7.22
C VAL A 634 -8.47 -14.07 7.17
N ALA A 635 -8.05 -14.55 5.99
CA ALA A 635 -6.74 -15.20 5.85
C ALA A 635 -5.58 -14.27 6.24
N VAL A 636 -5.63 -12.99 5.89
CA VAL A 636 -4.55 -12.03 6.22
C VAL A 636 -4.63 -11.53 7.66
N TYR A 637 -5.78 -10.99 8.08
CA TYR A 637 -5.93 -10.24 9.33
C TYR A 637 -6.31 -11.11 10.53
N GLN A 638 -6.98 -12.25 10.32
CA GLN A 638 -7.44 -13.13 11.40
C GLN A 638 -6.62 -14.45 11.48
N TRP A 639 -6.03 -14.91 10.37
CA TRP A 639 -5.10 -16.06 10.34
C TRP A 639 -3.63 -15.65 10.20
N GLY A 640 -3.32 -14.36 10.06
CA GLY A 640 -1.94 -13.83 9.96
C GLY A 640 -1.19 -14.13 8.65
N TRP A 641 -1.85 -14.59 7.59
CA TRP A 641 -1.14 -14.99 6.36
C TRP A 641 -0.49 -13.81 5.65
N GLY A 642 0.85 -13.79 5.66
CA GLY A 642 1.63 -12.69 5.09
C GLY A 642 1.59 -11.42 5.93
N GLY A 643 1.38 -11.56 7.25
CA GLY A 643 1.28 -10.46 8.20
C GLY A 643 2.41 -9.45 8.10
N ASP A 644 3.67 -9.91 8.04
CA ASP A 644 4.88 -9.09 7.87
C ASP A 644 4.80 -8.07 6.71
N LEU A 645 4.12 -8.43 5.61
CA LEU A 645 3.97 -7.57 4.44
C LEU A 645 2.82 -6.55 4.59
N MET A 646 1.84 -6.89 5.41
CA MET A 646 0.60 -6.12 5.60
C MET A 646 0.60 -5.31 6.91
N GLY A 647 1.65 -5.42 7.73
CA GLY A 647 1.74 -4.80 9.06
C GLY A 647 0.85 -5.47 10.11
N VAL A 648 0.41 -6.72 9.87
CA VAL A 648 -0.35 -7.51 10.84
C VAL A 648 0.62 -8.40 11.59
N HIS A 649 0.76 -8.16 12.89
CA HIS A 649 1.69 -8.84 13.78
C HIS A 649 0.88 -9.68 14.77
N ASP A 650 -0.16 -9.10 15.39
CA ASP A 650 -1.21 -9.81 16.12
C ASP A 650 -2.47 -10.00 15.24
N PRO A 651 -2.83 -11.24 14.86
CA PRO A 651 -4.05 -11.52 14.10
C PRO A 651 -5.30 -11.41 14.98
N GLY A 652 -6.23 -10.52 14.62
CA GLY A 652 -7.42 -10.19 15.40
C GLY A 652 -8.75 -10.39 14.67
N PRO A 653 -9.88 -10.11 15.33
CA PRO A 653 -11.20 -10.19 14.70
C PRO A 653 -11.36 -9.14 13.58
N ILE A 654 -12.24 -9.42 12.62
CA ILE A 654 -12.46 -8.54 11.48
C ILE A 654 -13.43 -7.41 11.86
N LEU A 655 -13.04 -6.17 11.55
CA LEU A 655 -13.83 -4.95 11.77
C LEU A 655 -15.33 -5.13 11.49
N SER A 656 -16.18 -5.06 12.51
CA SER A 656 -17.59 -5.51 12.47
C SER A 656 -18.46 -4.90 11.37
N PHE A 657 -18.20 -3.65 10.96
CA PHE A 657 -18.94 -3.00 9.88
C PHE A 657 -18.30 -3.15 8.48
N LEU A 658 -17.12 -3.77 8.38
CA LEU A 658 -16.43 -4.03 7.11
C LEU A 658 -17.29 -4.81 6.11
N PRO A 659 -17.98 -5.93 6.45
CA PRO A 659 -18.79 -6.65 5.49
C PRO A 659 -19.90 -5.75 4.91
N THR A 660 -20.56 -4.97 5.76
CA THR A 660 -21.67 -4.08 5.39
C THR A 660 -21.19 -2.94 4.48
N LEU A 661 -20.10 -2.26 4.83
CA LEU A 661 -19.49 -1.22 3.98
C LEU A 661 -19.01 -1.81 2.66
N MET A 662 -18.28 -2.93 2.70
CA MET A 662 -17.68 -3.56 1.53
C MET A 662 -18.75 -4.04 0.54
N ILE A 663 -19.88 -4.61 1.03
CA ILE A 663 -21.03 -4.94 0.18
C ILE A 663 -21.56 -3.69 -0.52
N GLY A 664 -21.83 -2.60 0.20
CA GLY A 664 -22.37 -1.37 -0.39
C GLY A 664 -21.46 -0.73 -1.42
N ILE A 665 -20.19 -0.58 -1.06
CA ILE A 665 -19.15 0.03 -1.88
C ILE A 665 -18.86 -0.82 -3.11
N LEU A 666 -18.44 -2.07 -2.93
CA LEU A 666 -18.08 -2.93 -4.06
C LEU A 666 -19.29 -3.12 -4.96
N PHE A 667 -20.51 -3.25 -4.43
CA PHE A 667 -21.69 -3.43 -5.27
C PHE A 667 -21.82 -2.26 -6.26
N GLY A 668 -21.73 -1.03 -5.75
CA GLY A 668 -21.78 0.16 -6.57
C GLY A 668 -20.70 0.17 -7.66
N LEU A 669 -19.43 0.05 -7.26
CA LEU A 669 -18.26 0.12 -8.15
C LEU A 669 -18.24 -0.97 -9.21
N ALA A 670 -18.64 -2.18 -8.82
CA ALA A 670 -18.67 -3.36 -9.67
C ALA A 670 -19.60 -3.14 -10.88
N MET A 671 -20.78 -2.55 -10.69
CA MET A 671 -21.78 -2.48 -11.75
C MET A 671 -21.37 -1.63 -12.96
N ASP A 672 -20.45 -0.69 -12.76
CA ASP A 672 -20.01 0.28 -13.77
C ASP A 672 -19.37 -0.46 -14.96
N TYR A 673 -18.51 -1.44 -14.67
CA TYR A 673 -17.89 -2.27 -15.70
C TYR A 673 -18.88 -3.22 -16.38
N GLN A 674 -19.97 -3.62 -15.72
CA GLN A 674 -21.07 -4.30 -16.42
C GLN A 674 -21.72 -3.38 -17.43
N LEU A 675 -21.97 -2.13 -17.07
CA LEU A 675 -22.56 -1.15 -17.97
C LEU A 675 -21.66 -0.91 -19.19
N PHE A 676 -20.33 -0.84 -19.04
CA PHE A 676 -19.42 -0.64 -20.17
C PHE A 676 -19.16 -1.87 -21.04
N LEU A 677 -18.95 -3.07 -20.46
CA LEU A 677 -18.78 -4.30 -21.24
C LEU A 677 -20.12 -4.78 -21.82
N GLY A 678 -21.16 -4.80 -21.00
CA GLY A 678 -22.50 -5.28 -21.34
C GLY A 678 -23.20 -4.41 -22.38
N SER A 679 -23.03 -3.08 -22.36
CA SER A 679 -23.53 -2.21 -23.43
C SER A 679 -22.88 -2.54 -24.77
N GLY A 680 -21.54 -2.63 -24.85
CA GLY A 680 -20.86 -3.01 -26.09
C GLY A 680 -21.28 -4.38 -26.64
N MET A 681 -21.60 -5.34 -25.77
CA MET A 681 -22.17 -6.64 -26.17
C MET A 681 -23.64 -6.52 -26.62
N ARG A 682 -24.42 -5.64 -25.99
CA ARG A 682 -25.82 -5.38 -26.33
C ARG A 682 -25.96 -4.61 -27.65
N GLU A 683 -25.15 -3.57 -27.85
CA GLU A 683 -25.03 -2.78 -29.08
C GLU A 683 -24.78 -3.71 -30.27
N ALA A 684 -23.78 -4.60 -30.18
CA ALA A 684 -23.50 -5.56 -31.24
C ALA A 684 -24.68 -6.53 -31.52
N TYR A 685 -25.37 -6.99 -30.48
CA TYR A 685 -26.53 -7.87 -30.63
C TYR A 685 -27.73 -7.15 -31.28
N VAL A 686 -28.01 -5.91 -30.87
CA VAL A 686 -29.10 -5.07 -31.42
C VAL A 686 -28.81 -4.67 -32.88
N HIS A 687 -27.54 -4.49 -33.26
CA HIS A 687 -27.12 -4.25 -34.65
C HIS A 687 -27.04 -5.55 -35.50
N GLY A 688 -27.51 -6.69 -34.98
CA GLY A 688 -27.74 -7.91 -35.76
C GLY A 688 -26.64 -8.97 -35.69
N HIS A 689 -25.59 -8.80 -34.88
CA HIS A 689 -24.62 -9.88 -34.67
C HIS A 689 -25.22 -11.01 -33.81
N PRO A 690 -25.00 -12.30 -34.18
CA PRO A 690 -25.41 -13.44 -33.36
C PRO A 690 -24.90 -13.33 -31.92
N ALA A 691 -25.71 -13.69 -30.92
CA ALA A 691 -25.43 -13.45 -29.50
C ALA A 691 -24.00 -13.87 -29.05
N ARG A 692 -23.50 -15.01 -29.52
CA ARG A 692 -22.13 -15.50 -29.21
C ARG A 692 -21.01 -14.67 -29.84
N GLN A 693 -21.24 -14.06 -31.00
CA GLN A 693 -20.29 -13.17 -31.66
C GLN A 693 -20.36 -11.76 -31.06
N ALA A 694 -21.56 -11.28 -30.73
CA ALA A 694 -21.79 -10.01 -30.04
C ALA A 694 -21.00 -9.91 -28.72
N VAL A 695 -20.94 -11.00 -27.94
CA VAL A 695 -20.09 -11.07 -26.73
C VAL A 695 -18.61 -10.85 -27.05
N VAL A 696 -18.06 -11.48 -28.09
CA VAL A 696 -16.64 -11.33 -28.49
C VAL A 696 -16.35 -9.92 -28.99
N TYR A 697 -17.26 -9.34 -29.78
CA TYR A 697 -17.12 -8.00 -30.35
C TYR A 697 -17.15 -6.93 -29.25
N GLY A 698 -18.18 -6.95 -28.39
CA GLY A 698 -18.31 -6.05 -27.25
C GLY A 698 -17.14 -6.15 -26.27
N PHE A 699 -16.69 -7.38 -25.96
CA PHE A 699 -15.52 -7.60 -25.12
C PHE A 699 -14.25 -6.96 -25.71
N LYS A 700 -13.97 -7.16 -27.01
CA LYS A 700 -12.80 -6.56 -27.67
C LYS A 700 -12.82 -5.03 -27.62
N ALA A 701 -13.98 -4.41 -27.78
CA ALA A 701 -14.14 -2.96 -27.74
C ALA A 701 -13.98 -2.38 -26.33
N GLY A 702 -14.53 -3.04 -25.30
CA GLY A 702 -14.52 -2.57 -23.92
C GLY A 702 -13.24 -2.87 -23.12
N ARG A 703 -12.60 -4.03 -23.34
CA ARG A 703 -11.58 -4.59 -22.43
C ARG A 703 -10.48 -3.62 -22.03
N ALA A 704 -9.93 -2.85 -22.98
CA ALA A 704 -8.76 -1.99 -22.72
C ALA A 704 -9.08 -0.81 -21.80
N VAL A 705 -10.36 -0.39 -21.74
CA VAL A 705 -10.83 0.67 -20.86
C VAL A 705 -11.00 0.10 -19.45
N VAL A 706 -11.78 -0.98 -19.35
CA VAL A 706 -12.06 -1.68 -18.08
C VAL A 706 -10.79 -2.18 -17.39
N THR A 707 -9.80 -2.70 -18.13
CA THR A 707 -8.52 -3.12 -17.54
C THR A 707 -7.78 -1.97 -16.86
N ALA A 708 -7.71 -0.79 -17.47
CA ALA A 708 -6.98 0.33 -16.86
C ALA A 708 -7.76 0.95 -15.70
N ALA A 709 -9.08 1.09 -15.86
CA ALA A 709 -10.00 1.51 -14.82
C ALA A 709 -9.86 0.63 -13.56
N ALA A 710 -9.92 -0.70 -13.74
CA ALA A 710 -9.74 -1.66 -12.65
C ALA A 710 -8.37 -1.52 -11.98
N ILE A 711 -7.27 -1.44 -12.75
CA ILE A 711 -5.92 -1.24 -12.19
C ILE A 711 -5.85 0.05 -11.38
N ILE A 712 -6.44 1.15 -11.86
CA ILE A 712 -6.48 2.43 -11.14
C ILE A 712 -7.23 2.29 -9.80
N MET A 713 -8.43 1.69 -9.80
CA MET A 713 -9.19 1.51 -8.55
C MET A 713 -8.46 0.59 -7.57
N ILE A 714 -7.86 -0.50 -8.05
CA ILE A 714 -7.03 -1.39 -7.22
C ILE A 714 -5.84 -0.63 -6.64
N SER A 715 -5.12 0.18 -7.42
CA SER A 715 -3.99 0.99 -6.92
C SER A 715 -4.42 2.08 -5.92
N VAL A 716 -5.61 2.66 -6.08
CA VAL A 716 -6.16 3.62 -5.11
C VAL A 716 -6.51 2.92 -3.80
N PHE A 717 -7.29 1.85 -3.82
CA PHE A 717 -7.67 1.13 -2.60
C PHE A 717 -6.48 0.44 -1.92
N ALA A 718 -5.52 -0.08 -2.69
CA ALA A 718 -4.28 -0.65 -2.15
C ALA A 718 -3.40 0.40 -1.46
N GLY A 719 -3.51 1.69 -1.81
CA GLY A 719 -2.83 2.77 -1.10
C GLY A 719 -3.28 2.88 0.37
N PHE A 720 -4.53 2.51 0.68
CA PHE A 720 -5.07 2.53 2.05
C PHE A 720 -4.69 1.31 2.89
N ILE A 721 -4.02 0.29 2.31
CA ILE A 721 -3.47 -0.85 3.08
C ILE A 721 -2.38 -0.35 4.05
N PHE A 722 -1.63 0.67 3.65
CA PHE A 722 -0.55 1.28 4.45
C PHE A 722 -1.00 2.58 5.14
N ALA A 723 -2.30 2.69 5.46
CA ALA A 723 -2.81 3.80 6.28
C ALA A 723 -2.39 3.62 7.74
N HIS A 724 -2.16 4.73 8.45
CA HIS A 724 -1.80 4.71 9.88
C HIS A 724 -2.93 4.12 10.73
N LEU A 725 -4.18 4.58 10.51
CA LEU A 725 -5.36 4.08 11.22
C LEU A 725 -5.62 2.59 10.95
N SER A 726 -5.53 1.78 11.99
CA SER A 726 -5.69 0.32 11.90
C SER A 726 -7.09 -0.12 11.45
N MET A 727 -8.13 0.68 11.69
CA MET A 727 -9.46 0.50 11.07
C MET A 727 -9.48 0.64 9.54
N ILE A 728 -8.56 1.40 8.93
CA ILE A 728 -8.57 1.69 7.48
C ILE A 728 -7.84 0.60 6.68
N LYS A 729 -6.79 -0.02 7.22
CA LYS A 729 -5.98 -1.04 6.52
C LYS A 729 -6.84 -2.21 5.97
N PRO A 730 -7.75 -2.83 6.75
CA PRO A 730 -8.63 -3.90 6.28
C PRO A 730 -9.64 -3.41 5.22
N ILE A 731 -10.15 -2.18 5.35
CA ILE A 731 -11.06 -1.58 4.36
C ILE A 731 -10.34 -1.38 3.03
N GLY A 732 -9.11 -0.86 3.05
CA GLY A 732 -8.21 -0.75 1.89
C GLY A 732 -7.99 -2.08 1.19
N PHE A 733 -7.58 -3.09 1.95
CA PHE A 733 -7.34 -4.44 1.45
C PHE A 733 -8.59 -5.10 0.86
N ALA A 734 -9.70 -5.09 1.60
CA ALA A 734 -10.97 -5.68 1.19
C ALA A 734 -11.53 -5.05 -0.09
N LEU A 735 -11.38 -3.73 -0.26
CA LEU A 735 -11.83 -3.05 -1.47
C LEU A 735 -10.87 -3.30 -2.66
N ALA A 736 -9.56 -3.35 -2.43
CA ALA A 736 -8.58 -3.67 -3.47
C ALA A 736 -8.76 -5.10 -4.01
N ILE A 737 -8.86 -6.10 -3.15
CA ILE A 737 -9.07 -7.51 -3.53
C ILE A 737 -10.47 -7.70 -4.13
N GLY A 738 -11.50 -7.09 -3.55
CA GLY A 738 -12.86 -7.17 -4.08
C GLY A 738 -12.98 -6.65 -5.51
N VAL A 739 -12.38 -5.48 -5.81
CA VAL A 739 -12.32 -4.94 -7.17
C VAL A 739 -11.44 -5.78 -8.09
N LEU A 740 -10.31 -6.31 -7.62
CA LEU A 740 -9.47 -7.22 -8.40
C LEU A 740 -10.25 -8.46 -8.86
N LEU A 741 -10.94 -9.12 -7.94
CA LEU A 741 -11.69 -10.34 -8.20
C LEU A 741 -12.92 -10.06 -9.06
N ASP A 742 -13.69 -9.01 -8.79
CA ASP A 742 -14.83 -8.65 -9.62
C ASP A 742 -14.40 -8.21 -11.04
N ALA A 743 -13.51 -7.21 -11.15
CA ALA A 743 -13.17 -6.62 -12.43
C ALA A 743 -12.42 -7.57 -13.38
N PHE A 744 -11.57 -8.46 -12.85
CA PHE A 744 -10.88 -9.47 -13.66
C PHE A 744 -11.62 -10.81 -13.68
N VAL A 745 -11.73 -11.50 -12.55
CA VAL A 745 -12.25 -12.88 -12.49
C VAL A 745 -13.73 -12.93 -12.87
N VAL A 746 -14.55 -12.04 -12.32
CA VAL A 746 -15.99 -12.01 -12.64
C VAL A 746 -16.24 -11.41 -14.03
N ARG A 747 -15.69 -10.23 -14.35
CA ARG A 747 -16.10 -9.47 -15.55
C ARG A 747 -15.33 -9.76 -16.82
N MET A 748 -14.04 -10.09 -16.75
CA MET A 748 -13.29 -10.46 -17.95
C MET A 748 -13.41 -11.94 -18.29
N PHE A 749 -13.59 -12.80 -17.28
CA PHE A 749 -13.65 -14.25 -17.48
C PHE A 749 -15.06 -14.84 -17.29
N LEU A 750 -15.63 -14.79 -16.08
CA LEU A 750 -16.87 -15.51 -15.75
C LEU A 750 -18.09 -15.05 -16.57
N ILE A 751 -18.41 -13.75 -16.52
CA ILE A 751 -19.60 -13.19 -17.18
C ILE A 751 -19.57 -13.41 -18.70
N PRO A 752 -18.51 -13.03 -19.46
CA PRO A 752 -18.44 -13.28 -20.89
C PRO A 752 -18.54 -14.76 -21.26
N ALA A 753 -17.97 -15.66 -20.45
CA ALA A 753 -18.07 -17.10 -20.65
C ALA A 753 -19.51 -17.61 -20.45
N VAL A 754 -20.17 -17.24 -19.34
CA VAL A 754 -21.57 -17.61 -19.05
C VAL A 754 -22.52 -17.05 -20.12
N MET A 755 -22.38 -15.77 -20.49
CA MET A 755 -23.20 -15.17 -21.55
C MET A 755 -23.04 -15.91 -22.89
N ARG A 756 -21.83 -16.34 -23.25
CA ARG A 756 -21.55 -17.12 -24.47
C ARG A 756 -22.11 -18.55 -24.41
N ILE A 757 -22.12 -19.18 -23.22
CA ILE A 757 -22.77 -20.47 -22.99
C ILE A 757 -24.28 -20.35 -23.24
N MET A 758 -24.93 -19.38 -22.58
CA MET A 758 -26.38 -19.17 -22.63
C MET A 758 -26.89 -18.69 -24.00
N GLY A 759 -26.07 -17.96 -24.76
CA GLY A 759 -26.44 -17.47 -26.10
C GLY A 759 -27.63 -16.51 -26.03
N GLU A 760 -28.59 -16.66 -26.94
CA GLU A 760 -29.78 -15.77 -27.02
C GLU A 760 -30.61 -15.72 -25.73
N LYS A 761 -30.60 -16.80 -24.93
CA LYS A 761 -31.34 -16.87 -23.65
C LYS A 761 -30.87 -15.83 -22.64
N VAL A 762 -29.64 -15.31 -22.78
CA VAL A 762 -29.09 -14.29 -21.88
C VAL A 762 -29.85 -12.96 -21.98
N TRP A 763 -30.55 -12.72 -23.09
CA TRP A 763 -31.32 -11.50 -23.34
C TRP A 763 -32.83 -11.68 -23.09
N TRP A 764 -33.21 -12.74 -22.36
CA TRP A 764 -34.62 -13.06 -22.12
C TRP A 764 -35.29 -12.10 -21.12
N LEU A 765 -36.49 -11.66 -21.47
CA LEU A 765 -37.36 -10.81 -20.67
C LEU A 765 -38.84 -11.16 -20.93
N PRO A 766 -39.69 -11.32 -19.90
CA PRO A 766 -41.12 -11.52 -20.08
C PRO A 766 -41.81 -10.33 -20.75
N ARG A 767 -42.73 -10.60 -21.69
CA ARG A 767 -43.47 -9.55 -22.44
C ARG A 767 -44.30 -8.63 -21.56
N TRP A 768 -44.82 -9.12 -20.42
CA TRP A 768 -45.57 -8.28 -19.48
C TRP A 768 -44.64 -7.28 -18.78
N LEU A 769 -43.42 -7.71 -18.45
CA LEU A 769 -42.41 -6.89 -17.78
C LEU A 769 -41.80 -5.85 -18.74
N ASP A 770 -41.50 -6.23 -19.98
CA ASP A 770 -41.03 -5.30 -21.04
C ASP A 770 -41.99 -4.12 -21.30
N LYS A 771 -43.29 -4.33 -21.07
CA LYS A 771 -44.35 -3.32 -21.17
C LYS A 771 -44.41 -2.37 -19.97
N ILE A 772 -44.06 -2.84 -18.78
CA ILE A 772 -44.07 -2.05 -17.52
C ILE A 772 -42.78 -1.26 -17.37
N LEU A 773 -41.64 -1.84 -17.76
CA LEU A 773 -40.34 -1.20 -17.59
C LEU A 773 -40.23 0.12 -18.38
N PRO A 774 -39.68 1.19 -17.77
CA PRO A 774 -39.39 2.43 -18.47
C PRO A 774 -38.31 2.22 -19.54
N ARG A 775 -38.35 3.03 -20.60
CA ARG A 775 -37.33 3.02 -21.66
C ARG A 775 -36.25 4.05 -21.34
N VAL A 776 -35.18 3.58 -20.71
CA VAL A 776 -34.02 4.41 -20.39
C VAL A 776 -33.02 4.35 -21.56
N ASP A 777 -32.78 5.49 -22.20
CA ASP A 777 -31.73 5.64 -23.22
C ASP A 777 -30.37 5.82 -22.52
N VAL A 778 -29.74 4.71 -22.15
CA VAL A 778 -28.46 4.67 -21.41
C VAL A 778 -27.26 4.86 -22.35
N GLU A 779 -27.32 4.33 -23.56
CA GLU A 779 -26.23 4.39 -24.54
C GLU A 779 -26.27 5.66 -25.41
N GLY A 780 -27.36 6.43 -25.35
CA GLY A 780 -27.56 7.63 -26.17
C GLY A 780 -27.93 7.32 -27.62
N GLU A 781 -28.58 6.18 -27.88
CA GLU A 781 -29.06 5.78 -29.22
C GLU A 781 -29.92 6.87 -29.87
N SER A 782 -30.68 7.63 -29.07
CA SER A 782 -31.54 8.71 -29.58
C SER A 782 -30.77 9.94 -30.04
N LEU A 783 -29.49 10.08 -29.67
CA LEU A 783 -28.55 11.07 -30.18
C LEU A 783 -27.87 10.58 -31.46
N VAL A 784 -27.37 9.34 -31.46
CA VAL A 784 -26.71 8.73 -32.63
C VAL A 784 -27.65 8.67 -33.82
N ARG A 785 -28.91 8.23 -33.63
CA ARG A 785 -29.93 8.25 -34.69
C ARG A 785 -30.28 9.65 -35.18
N ALA A 786 -30.35 10.65 -34.28
CA ALA A 786 -30.61 12.03 -34.66
C ALA A 786 -29.46 12.62 -35.51
N GLY A 787 -28.21 12.36 -35.12
CA GLY A 787 -27.01 12.74 -35.89
C GLY A 787 -26.97 12.10 -37.28
N ALA A 788 -27.28 10.81 -37.38
CA ALA A 788 -27.37 10.10 -38.67
C ALA A 788 -28.44 10.72 -39.59
N THR A 789 -29.62 11.07 -39.07
CA THR A 789 -30.66 11.74 -39.87
C THR A 789 -30.28 13.16 -40.30
N ALA A 790 -29.55 13.90 -39.45
CA ALA A 790 -29.06 15.23 -39.80
C ALA A 790 -27.93 15.20 -40.85
N GLY A 791 -27.02 14.22 -40.75
CA GLY A 791 -25.97 13.99 -41.74
C GLY A 791 -26.53 13.61 -43.12
N ALA A 792 -27.55 12.75 -43.16
CA ALA A 792 -28.24 12.40 -44.40
C ALA A 792 -28.93 13.61 -45.07
N ALA A 793 -29.55 14.49 -44.26
CA ALA A 793 -30.15 15.74 -44.77
C ALA A 793 -29.09 16.74 -45.27
N GLY A 794 -27.95 16.85 -44.58
CA GLY A 794 -26.82 17.70 -44.98
C GLY A 794 -26.14 17.24 -46.27
N GLY A 795 -25.96 15.93 -46.45
CA GLY A 795 -25.41 15.34 -47.68
C GLY A 795 -26.32 15.54 -48.90
N ALA A 796 -27.64 15.48 -48.72
CA ALA A 796 -28.59 15.81 -49.79
C ALA A 796 -28.53 17.29 -50.20
N ALA A 797 -28.30 18.20 -49.24
CA ALA A 797 -28.19 19.63 -49.50
C ALA A 797 -26.88 20.01 -50.23
N THR A 798 -25.76 19.36 -49.95
CA THR A 798 -24.48 19.63 -50.63
C THR A 798 -24.43 19.05 -52.05
N ALA A 799 -25.11 17.92 -52.31
CA ALA A 799 -25.26 17.38 -53.66
C ALA A 799 -26.08 18.31 -54.59
N ALA A 800 -27.00 19.11 -54.05
CA ALA A 800 -27.89 19.98 -54.83
C ALA A 800 -27.25 21.33 -55.28
N VAL A 801 -26.08 21.70 -54.75
CA VAL A 801 -25.41 22.98 -55.07
C VAL A 801 -24.35 22.82 -56.18
N GLY A 802 -24.03 21.58 -56.58
CA GLY A 802 -22.95 21.28 -57.53
C GLY A 802 -23.29 21.37 -59.03
N SER A 803 -24.54 21.61 -59.43
CA SER A 803 -24.97 21.60 -60.84
C SER A 803 -25.64 22.91 -61.27
N GLY A 804 -24.84 23.93 -61.59
CA GLY A 804 -25.34 25.23 -62.07
C GLY A 804 -24.35 25.95 -62.99
N SER A 805 -24.75 26.07 -64.26
CA SER A 805 -24.22 26.97 -65.31
C SER A 805 -22.70 27.00 -65.58
N ASN A 806 -22.30 26.40 -66.72
CA ASN A 806 -21.47 27.12 -67.69
C ASN A 806 -21.65 26.58 -69.13
N SER A 807 -22.54 27.23 -69.89
CA SER A 807 -22.43 27.39 -71.35
C SER A 807 -21.44 28.54 -71.64
N ASP A 808 -20.74 28.71 -72.76
CA ASP A 808 -20.78 28.13 -74.12
C ASP A 808 -19.33 28.35 -74.67
N SER A 809 -18.69 27.50 -75.50
CA SER A 809 -18.86 27.56 -76.96
C SER A 809 -17.85 26.69 -77.72
N GLY A 810 -18.30 26.09 -78.83
CA GLY A 810 -17.54 25.97 -80.09
C GLY A 810 -16.35 24.99 -80.23
N SER A 811 -16.59 23.74 -80.67
CA SER A 811 -16.42 23.33 -82.10
C SER A 811 -16.12 21.82 -82.36
N ARG A 812 -17.09 21.18 -83.05
CA ARG A 812 -17.03 20.14 -84.10
C ARG A 812 -16.04 18.94 -84.12
N SER A 813 -16.64 17.81 -84.52
CA SER A 813 -16.10 16.62 -85.24
C SER A 813 -15.22 15.64 -84.43
N GLN A 814 -15.26 14.32 -84.65
CA GLN A 814 -16.09 13.40 -85.46
C GLN A 814 -16.01 12.02 -84.75
N ARG A 815 -17.13 11.38 -84.38
CA ARG A 815 -17.84 10.28 -85.08
C ARG A 815 -17.20 8.88 -85.01
N ASP A 816 -18.08 7.91 -84.70
CA ASP A 816 -18.12 6.49 -85.13
C ASP A 816 -17.05 5.54 -84.54
N ASP A 817 -17.32 4.29 -84.10
CA ASP A 817 -18.60 3.55 -84.03
C ASP A 817 -18.55 2.30 -83.09
N ALA A 818 -19.73 1.72 -82.81
CA ALA A 818 -20.07 0.33 -82.39
C ALA A 818 -19.21 -0.43 -81.32
N ALA A 819 -19.70 -0.84 -80.13
CA ALA A 819 -20.88 -1.69 -79.77
C ALA A 819 -20.72 -3.22 -80.12
N PRO A 820 -21.41 -4.16 -79.45
CA PRO A 820 -20.79 -4.92 -78.33
C PRO A 820 -21.11 -6.45 -78.27
N THR A 821 -20.84 -7.08 -77.10
CA THR A 821 -21.55 -8.21 -76.44
C THR A 821 -20.98 -9.65 -76.35
N SER A 822 -21.17 -10.20 -75.12
CA SER A 822 -21.56 -11.56 -74.70
C SER A 822 -20.59 -12.75 -74.76
N ASP A 823 -20.11 -13.12 -73.56
CA ASP A 823 -20.35 -14.40 -72.85
C ASP A 823 -20.59 -15.70 -73.66
N ARG A 824 -19.86 -16.79 -73.31
CA ARG A 824 -20.34 -17.85 -72.38
C ARG A 824 -19.40 -19.07 -72.28
N ASP A 825 -19.45 -19.72 -71.11
CA ASP A 825 -19.24 -21.16 -70.77
C ASP A 825 -17.95 -21.90 -71.27
N GLY A 826 -17.39 -22.90 -70.59
CA GLY A 826 -17.66 -23.45 -69.25
C GLY A 826 -16.97 -24.82 -69.00
N SER A 827 -16.39 -25.03 -67.80
CA SER A 827 -16.20 -26.31 -67.06
C SER A 827 -15.50 -27.57 -67.68
N VAL A 828 -14.65 -28.27 -66.89
CA VAL A 828 -14.84 -29.68 -66.39
C VAL A 828 -13.51 -30.42 -65.96
N SER A 829 -13.48 -30.84 -64.67
CA SER A 829 -12.85 -32.01 -63.97
C SER A 829 -11.41 -32.58 -64.17
N GLY A 830 -10.82 -32.99 -63.03
CA GLY A 830 -9.98 -34.22 -62.84
C GLY A 830 -8.45 -34.07 -63.00
N GLY A 831 -7.55 -34.82 -62.33
CA GLY A 831 -7.67 -35.78 -61.21
C GLY A 831 -6.51 -36.80 -61.12
N SER A 832 -5.86 -36.96 -59.95
CA SER A 832 -5.02 -38.11 -59.47
C SER A 832 -3.52 -38.30 -59.89
N ALA A 833 -2.66 -38.30 -58.86
CA ALA A 833 -1.49 -39.18 -58.51
C ALA A 833 -0.33 -39.58 -59.48
N ALA A 834 0.91 -39.14 -59.12
CA ALA A 834 2.17 -39.90 -58.82
C ALA A 834 2.78 -40.96 -59.81
N PRO A 835 4.00 -41.54 -59.60
CA PRO A 835 5.25 -41.16 -58.87
C PRO A 835 6.55 -41.27 -59.75
N VAL A 836 7.78 -41.12 -59.17
CA VAL A 836 9.04 -41.89 -59.45
C VAL A 836 10.22 -41.40 -58.54
N ALA A 837 11.25 -42.22 -58.31
CA ALA A 837 12.42 -42.02 -57.42
C ALA A 837 13.77 -42.37 -58.13
N VAL A 838 15.00 -42.48 -57.56
CA VAL A 838 15.49 -42.63 -56.16
C VAL A 838 17.01 -42.33 -56.04
N GLY A 839 17.54 -42.07 -54.82
CA GLY A 839 18.92 -42.40 -54.40
C GLY A 839 19.96 -41.26 -54.28
N ALA A 840 21.06 -41.36 -53.49
CA ALA A 840 21.46 -42.32 -52.44
C ALA A 840 22.74 -41.82 -51.69
N GLY A 841 23.06 -42.31 -50.48
CA GLY A 841 24.39 -42.17 -49.85
C GLY A 841 24.41 -42.13 -48.30
N ALA A 842 25.22 -42.97 -47.64
CA ALA A 842 25.32 -43.11 -46.16
C ALA A 842 26.71 -43.59 -45.67
N HIS A 843 26.87 -43.81 -44.33
CA HIS A 843 28.06 -44.18 -43.51
C HIS A 843 28.84 -42.97 -42.92
N GLY A 844 29.46 -42.95 -41.71
CA GLY A 844 29.61 -43.83 -40.51
C GLY A 844 30.60 -43.17 -39.50
N GLY A 845 30.80 -43.50 -38.21
CA GLY A 845 30.31 -44.57 -37.32
C GLY A 845 30.74 -44.38 -35.82
N SER A 846 31.00 -45.48 -35.08
CA SER A 846 31.40 -45.63 -33.63
C SER A 846 32.88 -45.28 -33.30
N ALA A 847 33.42 -45.10 -32.07
CA ALA A 847 33.26 -45.83 -30.78
C ALA A 847 34.10 -45.24 -29.58
N GLN A 848 33.76 -45.63 -28.33
CA GLN A 848 34.60 -45.89 -27.10
C GLN A 848 35.56 -44.80 -26.49
N ALA A 849 35.36 -44.37 -25.22
CA ALA A 849 36.00 -44.83 -23.94
C ALA A 849 37.43 -44.25 -23.66
N SER A 850 37.88 -43.86 -22.45
CA SER A 850 37.84 -44.56 -21.14
C SER A 850 38.30 -43.70 -19.91
N THR A 851 37.72 -43.97 -18.72
CA THR A 851 38.34 -44.12 -17.35
C THR A 851 39.29 -43.08 -16.65
N SER A 852 38.92 -42.72 -15.39
CA SER A 852 39.74 -42.74 -14.12
C SER A 852 40.94 -41.77 -13.93
N ALA A 853 41.41 -41.33 -12.73
CA ALA A 853 40.96 -41.39 -11.31
C ALA A 853 41.95 -40.67 -10.34
N ILE A 854 41.50 -40.26 -9.12
CA ILE A 854 42.22 -40.26 -7.78
C ILE A 854 43.51 -39.37 -7.63
N ALA A 855 43.88 -38.71 -6.51
CA ALA A 855 43.27 -38.29 -5.22
C ALA A 855 44.20 -37.32 -4.44
N GLY A 856 43.67 -36.60 -3.42
CA GLY A 856 44.34 -36.23 -2.15
C GLY A 856 45.42 -35.13 -2.15
N ALA A 857 45.82 -34.52 -1.01
CA ALA A 857 45.26 -34.52 0.35
C ALA A 857 45.78 -33.29 1.18
N ALA A 858 45.02 -32.93 2.23
CA ALA A 858 45.31 -32.11 3.44
C ALA A 858 46.63 -31.31 3.62
N ALA A 859 46.52 -30.06 4.14
CA ALA A 859 46.97 -29.67 5.50
C ALA A 859 46.83 -28.14 5.80
N ALA A 860 46.51 -27.80 7.06
CA ALA A 860 46.71 -26.48 7.72
C ALA A 860 48.03 -26.54 8.59
N PRO A 861 48.48 -25.56 9.43
CA PRO A 861 47.73 -24.50 10.16
C PRO A 861 48.45 -23.13 10.48
N GLY A 862 47.73 -22.20 11.14
CA GLY A 862 48.26 -21.12 12.01
C GLY A 862 48.71 -19.80 11.32
N THR A 863 48.69 -18.60 11.93
CA THR A 863 48.33 -18.12 13.30
C THR A 863 47.99 -16.61 13.29
N THR A 864 47.23 -16.13 14.30
CA THR A 864 46.98 -14.71 14.69
C THR A 864 48.23 -14.02 15.30
N PRO A 865 48.28 -12.70 15.69
CA PRO A 865 47.21 -11.71 15.96
C PRO A 865 47.44 -10.23 15.46
N ALA A 866 46.56 -9.31 15.89
CA ALA A 866 46.53 -7.84 15.65
C ALA A 866 47.24 -7.03 16.81
N PRO A 867 46.95 -5.73 17.16
CA PRO A 867 46.28 -4.58 16.49
C PRO A 867 47.02 -3.19 16.69
N VAL A 868 46.31 -2.04 16.54
CA VAL A 868 46.61 -0.66 17.10
C VAL A 868 47.63 0.20 16.28
N SER A 869 47.56 1.55 16.09
CA SER A 869 46.74 2.71 16.58
C SER A 869 46.67 3.86 15.55
N THR A 870 45.71 4.79 15.71
CA THR A 870 45.71 6.16 15.12
C THR A 870 46.75 7.10 15.76
N PRO A 871 47.04 8.28 15.17
CA PRO A 871 46.59 9.53 15.83
C PRO A 871 46.22 10.70 14.88
N THR A 872 45.95 11.87 15.48
CA THR A 872 45.15 13.02 15.04
C THR A 872 45.92 14.29 14.57
N THR A 873 45.13 15.30 14.15
CA THR A 873 45.26 16.78 14.39
C THR A 873 46.07 17.72 13.46
N ASP A 874 45.35 18.76 13.00
CA ASP A 874 45.64 20.22 12.96
C ASP A 874 46.61 20.92 11.97
N ALA A 875 45.97 21.63 11.02
CA ALA A 875 46.00 23.10 10.79
C ALA A 875 47.31 23.93 10.63
N ALA A 876 47.45 24.45 9.39
CA ALA A 876 47.63 25.88 9.03
C ALA A 876 49.01 26.62 9.04
N ALA A 877 49.32 27.16 7.84
CA ALA A 877 49.90 28.47 7.49
C ALA A 877 51.41 28.81 7.63
N GLY A 878 52.01 29.35 6.53
CA GLY A 878 53.05 30.42 6.65
C GLY A 878 54.25 30.48 5.67
N ASN A 879 54.10 31.25 4.57
CA ASN A 879 55.13 32.11 3.91
C ASN A 879 56.48 31.61 3.29
N SER A 880 56.49 31.64 1.95
CA SER A 880 57.38 32.42 1.05
C SER A 880 58.93 32.25 1.01
N ALA A 881 59.40 31.72 -0.14
CA ALA A 881 60.54 32.13 -1.01
C ALA A 881 61.96 32.31 -0.42
N SER A 882 63.05 31.82 -1.03
CA SER A 882 63.37 31.72 -2.47
C SER A 882 64.61 30.82 -2.71
N GLY A 883 64.93 30.41 -3.96
CA GLY A 883 66.35 30.09 -4.27
C GLY A 883 66.78 28.94 -5.20
N VAL A 884 65.97 28.41 -6.15
CA VAL A 884 66.43 27.71 -7.40
C VAL A 884 67.41 26.51 -7.22
N VAL A 885 67.02 25.24 -7.40
CA VAL A 885 66.74 24.60 -8.71
C VAL A 885 65.59 23.58 -8.58
N PRO A 886 64.46 23.72 -9.30
CA PRO A 886 63.43 22.69 -9.34
C PRO A 886 63.51 21.80 -10.58
N VAL A 887 63.16 20.52 -10.39
CA VAL A 887 62.94 19.50 -11.41
C VAL A 887 61.94 20.01 -12.46
N LYS A 888 62.11 19.58 -13.71
CA LYS A 888 61.15 19.82 -14.82
C LYS A 888 59.76 19.42 -14.37
N ALA A 889 58.87 20.40 -14.17
CA ALA A 889 57.56 20.18 -13.59
C ALA A 889 56.78 19.10 -14.36
N MET A 890 56.45 18.01 -13.67
CA MET A 890 55.29 17.21 -14.05
C MET A 890 54.08 18.11 -13.90
N ALA A 891 53.34 18.31 -14.99
CA ALA A 891 52.05 18.96 -14.93
C ALA A 891 51.08 17.96 -14.29
N PHE A 892 50.91 18.05 -12.97
CA PHE A 892 49.79 17.40 -12.31
C PHE A 892 48.51 17.95 -12.94
N SER A 893 47.67 17.05 -13.43
CA SER A 893 46.40 17.42 -14.02
C SER A 893 45.44 17.92 -12.95
N GLU A 894 44.76 19.03 -13.24
CA GLU A 894 43.75 19.58 -12.34
C GLU A 894 42.52 18.67 -12.29
N VAL A 895 42.00 18.41 -11.09
CA VAL A 895 40.68 17.83 -10.90
C VAL A 895 39.65 18.91 -11.21
N GLU A 896 38.89 18.76 -12.30
CA GLU A 896 37.86 19.74 -12.64
C GLU A 896 36.62 19.54 -11.77
N LEU A 897 36.37 20.49 -10.87
CA LEU A 897 35.15 20.53 -10.05
C LEU A 897 33.99 21.19 -10.81
N ARG A 898 32.89 20.45 -10.96
CA ARG A 898 31.63 20.89 -11.58
C ARG A 898 30.51 20.86 -10.55
N LYS A 899 29.39 21.54 -10.82
CA LYS A 899 28.18 21.47 -10.00
C LYS A 899 27.06 20.74 -10.73
N ALA A 900 26.36 19.86 -10.02
CA ALA A 900 25.18 19.16 -10.53
C ALA A 900 24.06 20.14 -10.87
N ASP A 901 23.49 19.99 -12.07
CA ASP A 901 22.35 20.79 -12.50
C ASP A 901 21.06 20.37 -11.77
N PRO A 902 20.00 21.21 -11.76
CA PRO A 902 18.77 20.90 -11.05
C PRO A 902 18.05 19.62 -11.50
N ALA A 903 18.19 19.21 -12.77
CA ALA A 903 17.62 17.96 -13.26
C ALA A 903 18.44 16.75 -12.78
N LEU A 904 19.76 16.90 -12.60
CA LEU A 904 20.60 15.87 -11.99
C LEU A 904 20.31 15.71 -10.49
N LYS A 905 20.18 16.81 -9.73
CA LYS A 905 19.78 16.77 -8.32
C LYS A 905 18.37 16.19 -8.12
N ALA A 906 17.43 16.53 -8.99
CA ALA A 906 16.10 15.93 -8.99
C ALA A 906 16.10 14.45 -9.43
N THR A 907 17.08 14.03 -10.25
CA THR A 907 17.26 12.60 -10.57
C THR A 907 17.77 11.86 -9.35
N ASP A 908 18.77 12.40 -8.64
CA ASP A 908 19.33 11.82 -7.41
C ASP A 908 18.26 11.56 -6.34
N ALA A 909 17.46 12.58 -6.01
CA ALA A 909 16.38 12.48 -5.03
C ALA A 909 15.25 11.49 -5.37
N LEU A 910 15.20 10.96 -6.60
CA LEU A 910 14.22 9.96 -7.04
C LEU A 910 14.79 8.53 -7.09
N LEU A 911 16.10 8.35 -6.90
CA LEU A 911 16.75 7.02 -6.93
C LEU A 911 16.24 6.07 -5.83
N PRO A 912 15.94 6.51 -4.58
CA PRO A 912 15.40 5.63 -3.55
C PRO A 912 14.01 5.05 -3.86
N LEU A 913 13.29 5.62 -4.84
CA LEU A 913 11.96 5.15 -5.27
C LEU A 913 12.02 4.00 -6.28
N LEU A 914 13.22 3.61 -6.73
CA LEU A 914 13.38 2.46 -7.63
C LEU A 914 13.36 1.15 -6.81
N PRO A 915 12.80 0.05 -7.35
CA PRO A 915 12.78 -1.24 -6.66
C PRO A 915 14.20 -1.67 -6.27
N SER A 916 14.48 -1.70 -4.96
CA SER A 916 15.77 -2.11 -4.42
C SER A 916 15.79 -3.62 -4.19
N MET A 917 16.96 -4.25 -4.32
CA MET A 917 17.12 -5.69 -4.06
C MET A 917 16.92 -6.01 -2.56
N PRO A 918 16.58 -7.26 -2.20
CA PRO A 918 16.51 -7.69 -0.79
C PRO A 918 17.80 -7.38 -0.02
N ASN A 919 17.67 -7.07 1.28
CA ASN A 919 18.80 -6.77 2.17
C ASN A 919 19.49 -8.03 2.75
N GLU A 920 18.88 -9.19 2.55
CA GLU A 920 19.41 -10.50 2.91
C GLU A 920 20.22 -11.09 1.76
N GLU A 921 21.41 -11.60 2.07
CA GLU A 921 22.34 -12.10 1.05
C GLU A 921 21.78 -13.33 0.31
N GLU A 922 21.09 -14.23 1.01
CA GLU A 922 20.50 -15.44 0.42
C GLU A 922 19.33 -15.13 -0.53
N THR A 923 18.37 -14.33 -0.06
CA THR A 923 17.20 -13.86 -0.84
C THR A 923 17.64 -13.05 -2.07
N ALA A 924 18.67 -12.20 -1.93
CA ALA A 924 19.28 -11.50 -3.06
C ALA A 924 19.99 -12.46 -4.05
N ARG A 925 20.70 -13.47 -3.54
CA ARG A 925 21.38 -14.49 -4.35
C ARG A 925 20.38 -15.33 -5.17
N GLU A 926 19.25 -15.72 -4.57
CA GLU A 926 18.17 -16.42 -5.27
C GLU A 926 17.56 -15.53 -6.36
N GLU A 927 17.23 -14.28 -6.07
CA GLU A 927 16.71 -13.33 -7.06
C GLU A 927 17.67 -13.08 -8.23
N LEU A 928 18.99 -13.12 -8.00
CA LEU A 928 20.00 -12.96 -9.05
C LEU A 928 20.26 -14.24 -9.85
N SER A 929 19.93 -15.42 -9.30
CA SER A 929 20.00 -16.70 -10.00
C SER A 929 18.91 -16.87 -11.08
N LYS A 930 17.85 -16.04 -11.04
CA LYS A 930 16.74 -16.07 -12.00
C LYS A 930 17.15 -15.38 -13.31
N ASP A 931 16.99 -16.07 -14.43
CA ASP A 931 17.37 -15.58 -15.77
C ASP A 931 16.62 -14.27 -16.13
N LYS A 932 17.34 -13.14 -16.09
CA LYS A 932 16.83 -11.79 -16.34
C LYS A 932 17.34 -11.30 -17.70
N PRO A 933 16.45 -10.96 -18.67
CA PRO A 933 16.88 -10.63 -20.02
C PRO A 933 17.63 -9.29 -20.10
N GLU A 934 18.82 -9.30 -20.70
CA GLU A 934 19.62 -8.11 -20.99
C GLU A 934 18.80 -7.07 -21.81
N ALA A 935 18.92 -5.79 -21.46
CA ALA A 935 18.10 -4.77 -22.11
C ALA A 935 18.50 -4.61 -23.58
N ALA A 936 17.52 -4.58 -24.49
CA ALA A 936 17.79 -4.38 -25.91
C ALA A 936 18.08 -2.89 -26.24
N PRO A 937 18.92 -2.61 -27.26
CA PRO A 937 19.10 -1.26 -27.79
C PRO A 937 17.78 -0.60 -28.18
N HIS A 938 17.68 0.70 -27.94
CA HIS A 938 16.44 1.44 -28.17
C HIS A 938 16.21 1.69 -29.68
N LYS A 939 14.95 1.65 -30.15
CA LYS A 939 14.62 1.56 -31.59
C LYS A 939 15.26 2.62 -32.50
N SER A 940 15.40 3.87 -32.07
CA SER A 940 16.04 4.93 -32.87
C SER A 940 17.55 4.79 -33.02
N MET A 941 18.21 3.96 -32.20
CA MET A 941 19.64 3.63 -32.37
C MET A 941 19.85 2.81 -33.65
N HIS A 942 18.98 1.85 -33.93
CA HIS A 942 19.00 1.03 -35.16
C HIS A 942 18.83 1.83 -36.45
N GLU A 943 18.35 3.09 -36.39
CA GLU A 943 18.32 3.98 -37.55
C GLU A 943 19.73 4.47 -37.90
N ARG A 944 20.58 4.74 -36.89
CA ARG A 944 21.94 5.30 -37.03
C ARG A 944 23.06 4.28 -37.06
N VAL A 945 22.93 3.14 -36.38
CA VAL A 945 23.99 2.14 -36.25
C VAL A 945 23.55 0.77 -36.77
N ASN A 946 24.53 -0.05 -37.16
CA ASN A 946 24.40 -1.47 -37.43
C ASN A 946 24.86 -2.25 -36.19
N PHE A 947 24.13 -3.31 -35.86
CA PHE A 947 24.52 -4.24 -34.79
C PHE A 947 24.98 -5.56 -35.42
N ARG A 948 26.17 -6.03 -35.03
CA ARG A 948 26.70 -7.34 -35.42
C ARG A 948 27.07 -8.12 -34.17
N LYS A 949 26.37 -9.25 -33.95
CA LYS A 949 26.68 -10.19 -32.87
C LYS A 949 27.82 -11.11 -33.30
N VAL A 950 28.88 -11.17 -32.51
CA VAL A 950 30.03 -12.08 -32.67
C VAL A 950 30.09 -12.97 -31.43
N MET A 951 30.46 -14.24 -31.57
CA MET A 951 30.68 -15.12 -30.41
C MET A 951 32.17 -15.16 -30.09
N VAL A 952 32.53 -14.85 -28.84
CA VAL A 952 33.91 -14.81 -28.33
C VAL A 952 33.93 -15.59 -27.03
N ALA A 953 34.85 -16.56 -26.90
CA ALA A 953 34.92 -17.46 -25.73
C ALA A 953 33.55 -18.09 -25.34
N GLY A 954 32.70 -18.40 -26.33
CA GLY A 954 31.34 -18.93 -26.10
C GLY A 954 30.29 -17.89 -25.67
N ARG A 955 30.68 -16.65 -25.35
CA ARG A 955 29.77 -15.55 -24.97
C ARG A 955 29.53 -14.55 -26.11
N PRO A 956 28.41 -13.82 -26.10
CA PRO A 956 28.07 -12.90 -27.17
C PRO A 956 28.73 -11.52 -26.96
N VAL A 957 29.35 -11.01 -28.01
CA VAL A 957 29.90 -9.66 -28.09
C VAL A 957 29.15 -8.89 -29.18
N LEU A 958 28.58 -7.73 -28.82
CA LEU A 958 27.87 -6.86 -29.74
C LEU A 958 28.82 -5.80 -30.29
N VAL A 959 29.05 -5.85 -31.60
CA VAL A 959 29.77 -4.80 -32.34
C VAL A 959 28.75 -3.80 -32.88
N VAL A 960 28.90 -2.54 -32.51
CA VAL A 960 27.99 -1.42 -32.81
C VAL A 960 28.72 -0.47 -33.76
N GLU A 961 28.35 -0.49 -35.04
CA GLU A 961 29.02 0.29 -36.09
C GLU A 961 28.12 1.43 -36.60
N PRO A 962 28.55 2.70 -36.56
CA PRO A 962 27.77 3.81 -37.12
C PRO A 962 27.68 3.69 -38.65
N LYS A 963 26.47 3.85 -39.20
CA LYS A 963 26.19 3.75 -40.64
C LYS A 963 26.85 4.86 -41.47
N SER A 964 27.18 5.97 -40.83
CA SER A 964 27.99 7.05 -41.39
C SER A 964 29.23 7.22 -40.52
N ARG A 965 30.42 6.91 -41.06
CA ARG A 965 31.69 7.10 -40.36
C ARG A 965 32.24 8.49 -40.64
N ALA A 966 32.14 9.40 -39.67
CA ALA A 966 32.72 10.74 -39.76
C ALA A 966 34.26 10.74 -39.98
N TRP A 967 34.96 9.70 -39.49
CA TRP A 967 36.42 9.61 -39.45
C TRP A 967 37.02 8.44 -40.27
N GLY A 968 36.21 7.76 -41.09
CA GLY A 968 36.69 6.71 -42.00
C GLY A 968 37.43 5.54 -41.31
N ALA A 969 38.67 5.29 -41.74
CA ALA A 969 39.53 4.21 -41.22
C ALA A 969 40.38 4.61 -39.98
N VAL A 970 40.21 5.84 -39.48
CA VAL A 970 40.93 6.41 -38.31
C VAL A 970 40.00 6.56 -37.09
N ALA A 971 38.74 6.11 -37.22
CA ALA A 971 37.76 6.13 -36.15
C ALA A 971 38.22 5.27 -34.95
N PRO A 972 38.01 5.72 -33.71
CA PRO A 972 38.33 4.95 -32.52
C PRO A 972 37.42 3.73 -32.37
N VAL A 973 37.98 2.68 -31.76
CA VAL A 973 37.24 1.49 -31.31
C VAL A 973 37.22 1.51 -29.79
N ILE A 974 36.04 1.40 -29.20
CA ILE A 974 35.85 1.46 -27.75
C ILE A 974 35.34 0.10 -27.29
N VAL A 975 36.07 -0.58 -26.41
CA VAL A 975 35.54 -1.74 -25.68
C VAL A 975 34.84 -1.21 -24.44
N TYR A 976 33.53 -1.46 -24.32
CA TYR A 976 32.69 -0.96 -23.23
C TYR A 976 32.29 -2.09 -22.28
N TRP A 977 32.80 -2.04 -21.05
CA TRP A 977 32.44 -2.93 -19.95
C TRP A 977 31.35 -2.26 -19.10
N HIS A 978 30.15 -2.83 -19.05
CA HIS A 978 29.03 -2.23 -18.34
C HIS A 978 29.15 -2.37 -16.81
N GLY A 979 28.58 -1.43 -16.06
CA GLY A 979 28.42 -1.51 -14.62
C GLY A 979 27.31 -2.45 -14.16
N GLY A 980 26.88 -2.28 -12.90
CA GLY A 980 25.82 -3.11 -12.29
C GLY A 980 26.27 -4.02 -11.15
N GLY A 981 27.46 -3.78 -10.58
CA GLY A 981 27.97 -4.50 -9.41
C GLY A 981 28.38 -5.95 -9.71
N TYR A 982 28.77 -6.27 -10.95
CA TYR A 982 28.99 -7.63 -11.47
C TYR A 982 27.78 -8.58 -11.45
N VAL A 983 26.64 -8.17 -10.88
CA VAL A 983 25.44 -9.01 -10.72
C VAL A 983 24.28 -8.61 -11.64
N ASN A 984 24.27 -7.39 -12.19
CA ASN A 984 23.24 -6.91 -13.11
C ASN A 984 23.71 -6.86 -14.56
N ALA A 985 22.84 -7.27 -15.48
CA ALA A 985 23.05 -7.14 -16.92
C ALA A 985 22.90 -5.70 -17.41
N MET A 986 23.38 -5.43 -18.63
CA MET A 986 23.32 -4.11 -19.25
C MET A 986 21.88 -3.53 -19.30
N LEU A 987 21.67 -2.44 -18.56
CA LEU A 987 20.43 -1.66 -18.52
C LEU A 987 20.27 -0.73 -19.75
N GLY A 988 19.03 -0.31 -20.01
CA GLY A 988 18.70 0.64 -21.08
C GLY A 988 19.31 2.04 -20.95
N THR A 989 19.86 2.40 -19.79
CA THR A 989 20.65 3.63 -19.55
C THR A 989 21.99 3.56 -20.29
N HIS A 990 22.74 2.47 -20.18
CA HIS A 990 23.99 2.24 -20.93
C HIS A 990 23.77 2.37 -22.44
N TRP A 991 22.68 1.83 -22.98
CA TRP A 991 22.35 1.98 -24.42
C TRP A 991 22.02 3.42 -24.85
N ARG A 992 21.58 4.29 -23.93
CA ARG A 992 21.41 5.72 -24.20
C ARG A 992 22.76 6.44 -24.15
N TYR A 993 23.59 6.12 -23.15
CA TYR A 993 24.95 6.62 -23.02
C TYR A 993 25.78 6.29 -24.28
N LEU A 994 25.81 5.02 -24.71
CA LEU A 994 26.53 4.60 -25.91
C LEU A 994 26.00 5.24 -27.19
N ASP A 995 24.69 5.39 -27.36
CA ASP A 995 24.13 6.11 -28.51
C ASP A 995 24.48 7.61 -28.50
N GLU A 996 24.65 8.24 -27.34
CA GLU A 996 25.15 9.61 -27.24
C GLU A 996 26.65 9.68 -27.55
N LEU A 997 27.46 8.82 -26.93
CA LEU A 997 28.90 8.71 -27.20
C LEU A 997 29.22 8.46 -28.68
N ILE A 998 28.46 7.58 -29.36
CA ILE A 998 28.62 7.30 -30.80
C ILE A 998 28.28 8.52 -31.68
N LYS A 999 27.33 9.38 -31.28
CA LYS A 999 27.03 10.62 -32.03
C LYS A 999 28.21 11.58 -32.04
N HIS A 1000 28.90 11.72 -30.90
CA HIS A 1000 30.00 12.66 -30.72
C HIS A 1000 31.35 12.12 -31.22
N THR A 1001 31.61 10.82 -31.04
CA THR A 1001 32.88 10.18 -31.47
C THR A 1001 32.86 9.63 -32.90
N GLY A 1002 31.71 9.14 -33.37
CA GLY A 1002 31.66 8.26 -34.54
C GLY A 1002 32.40 6.92 -34.36
N ALA A 1003 32.64 6.51 -33.11
CA ALA A 1003 33.37 5.29 -32.76
C ALA A 1003 32.63 4.02 -33.18
N THR A 1004 33.38 2.92 -33.36
CA THR A 1004 32.80 1.57 -33.28
C THR A 1004 32.87 1.09 -31.85
N VAL A 1005 31.74 0.72 -31.24
CA VAL A 1005 31.71 0.24 -29.85
C VAL A 1005 31.57 -1.28 -29.83
N VAL A 1006 32.41 -1.94 -29.04
CA VAL A 1006 32.41 -3.38 -28.81
C VAL A 1006 31.92 -3.61 -27.37
N VAL A 1007 30.75 -4.24 -27.24
CA VAL A 1007 30.08 -4.47 -25.96
C VAL A 1007 30.09 -5.99 -25.67
N PRO A 1008 31.04 -6.50 -24.88
CA PRO A 1008 31.02 -7.88 -24.39
C PRO A 1008 29.92 -8.08 -23.33
N SER A 1009 29.00 -9.01 -23.58
CA SER A 1009 28.03 -9.48 -22.58
C SER A 1009 28.74 -10.55 -21.74
N TYR A 1010 29.27 -10.12 -20.60
CA TYR A 1010 30.14 -10.93 -19.75
C TYR A 1010 29.34 -11.74 -18.70
N ALA A 1011 30.06 -12.57 -17.94
CA ALA A 1011 29.48 -13.46 -16.95
C ALA A 1011 29.04 -12.69 -15.70
N LEU A 1012 27.89 -12.99 -15.12
CA LEU A 1012 27.42 -12.30 -13.91
C LEU A 1012 27.53 -13.18 -12.66
N ALA A 1013 27.99 -12.57 -11.57
CA ALA A 1013 27.84 -13.13 -10.23
C ALA A 1013 26.34 -13.20 -9.85
N PRO A 1014 25.90 -14.13 -8.98
CA PRO A 1014 26.68 -15.09 -8.21
C PRO A 1014 26.95 -16.42 -8.93
N LEU A 1015 26.55 -16.56 -10.19
CA LEU A 1015 26.68 -17.80 -10.95
C LEU A 1015 28.06 -17.97 -11.62
N HIS A 1016 28.78 -16.86 -11.80
CA HIS A 1016 30.07 -16.81 -12.49
C HIS A 1016 31.03 -15.85 -11.79
N THR A 1017 32.33 -16.08 -11.98
CA THR A 1017 33.42 -15.35 -11.31
C THR A 1017 34.30 -14.60 -12.32
N VAL A 1018 35.22 -13.78 -11.81
CA VAL A 1018 36.20 -13.02 -12.59
C VAL A 1018 37.07 -13.88 -13.54
N ASP A 1019 37.30 -15.15 -13.19
CA ASP A 1019 38.11 -16.08 -13.99
C ASP A 1019 37.46 -16.44 -15.33
N GLU A 1020 36.12 -16.59 -15.36
CA GLU A 1020 35.38 -16.88 -16.59
C GLU A 1020 35.39 -15.73 -17.60
N VAL A 1021 35.72 -14.52 -17.15
CA VAL A 1021 35.73 -13.32 -18.01
C VAL A 1021 37.08 -13.09 -18.68
N GLN A 1022 38.17 -13.67 -18.19
CA GLN A 1022 39.50 -13.50 -18.81
C GLN A 1022 39.55 -13.93 -20.29
N PRO A 1023 39.05 -15.14 -20.68
CA PRO A 1023 39.06 -15.55 -22.09
C PRO A 1023 38.17 -14.70 -22.98
N LEU A 1024 37.10 -14.11 -22.41
CA LEU A 1024 36.24 -13.16 -23.11
C LEU A 1024 36.93 -11.81 -23.30
N ALA A 1025 37.67 -11.31 -22.30
CA ALA A 1025 38.44 -10.08 -22.40
C ALA A 1025 39.53 -10.16 -23.47
N ASP A 1026 40.30 -11.26 -23.47
CA ASP A 1026 41.35 -11.52 -24.46
C ASP A 1026 40.79 -11.51 -25.89
N GLY A 1027 39.77 -12.34 -26.17
CA GLY A 1027 39.16 -12.39 -27.50
C GLY A 1027 38.39 -11.11 -27.89
N THR A 1028 37.92 -10.32 -26.91
CA THR A 1028 37.28 -9.03 -27.17
C THR A 1028 38.29 -7.98 -27.59
N LEU A 1029 39.51 -8.00 -27.01
CA LEU A 1029 40.61 -7.15 -27.44
C LEU A 1029 41.10 -7.50 -28.85
N GLU A 1030 41.24 -8.79 -29.17
CA GLU A 1030 41.55 -9.24 -30.53
C GLU A 1030 40.51 -8.75 -31.54
N LEU A 1031 39.22 -8.89 -31.21
CA LEU A 1031 38.12 -8.39 -32.02
C LEU A 1031 38.18 -6.86 -32.19
N ALA A 1032 38.46 -6.12 -31.13
CA ALA A 1032 38.59 -4.66 -31.19
C ALA A 1032 39.76 -4.21 -32.07
N ARG A 1033 40.92 -4.86 -31.96
CA ARG A 1033 42.09 -4.62 -32.83
C ARG A 1033 41.84 -4.99 -34.29
N SER A 1034 40.97 -5.96 -34.56
CA SER A 1034 40.56 -6.30 -35.94
C SER A 1034 39.67 -5.21 -36.57
N LEU A 1035 39.01 -4.38 -35.76
CA LEU A 1035 38.10 -3.31 -36.19
C LEU A 1035 38.80 -1.96 -36.40
N GLY A 1036 39.90 -1.69 -35.71
CA GLY A 1036 40.64 -0.44 -35.81
C GLY A 1036 41.92 -0.40 -34.97
N LYS A 1037 42.80 0.56 -35.30
CA LYS A 1037 44.12 0.70 -34.65
C LYS A 1037 44.14 1.54 -33.38
N ARG A 1038 43.09 2.34 -33.14
CA ARG A 1038 42.94 3.16 -31.93
C ARG A 1038 41.93 2.48 -31.01
N VAL A 1039 42.41 1.71 -30.02
CA VAL A 1039 41.57 0.94 -29.10
C VAL A 1039 41.60 1.57 -27.72
N TYR A 1040 40.41 1.87 -27.19
CA TYR A 1040 40.20 2.39 -25.84
C TYR A 1040 39.40 1.38 -25.03
N PHE A 1041 39.72 1.25 -23.76
CA PHE A 1041 38.83 0.59 -22.80
C PHE A 1041 38.01 1.65 -22.08
N MET A 1042 36.74 1.34 -21.88
CA MET A 1042 35.79 2.18 -21.15
C MET A 1042 34.94 1.30 -20.25
N GLY A 1043 34.64 1.77 -19.05
CA GLY A 1043 33.65 1.11 -18.21
C GLY A 1043 33.11 1.97 -17.09
N ASP A 1044 31.92 1.63 -16.63
CA ASP A 1044 31.24 2.29 -15.52
C ASP A 1044 31.11 1.37 -14.30
N SER A 1045 31.19 1.90 -13.07
CA SER A 1045 31.02 1.13 -11.83
C SER A 1045 31.93 -0.12 -11.81
N SER A 1046 31.36 -1.30 -11.57
CA SER A 1046 32.03 -2.61 -11.70
C SER A 1046 32.73 -2.84 -13.05
N GLY A 1047 32.13 -2.35 -14.15
CA GLY A 1047 32.74 -2.40 -15.48
C GLY A 1047 33.96 -1.48 -15.59
N GLY A 1048 34.00 -0.38 -14.84
CA GLY A 1048 35.18 0.48 -14.70
C GLY A 1048 36.32 -0.23 -13.97
N GLY A 1049 36.02 -0.92 -12.86
CA GLY A 1049 36.96 -1.80 -12.17
C GLY A 1049 37.54 -2.86 -13.11
N LEU A 1050 36.69 -3.60 -13.81
CA LEU A 1050 37.11 -4.59 -14.81
C LEU A 1050 37.96 -3.96 -15.93
N ALA A 1051 37.59 -2.78 -16.44
CA ALA A 1051 38.37 -2.09 -17.47
C ALA A 1051 39.79 -1.72 -17.00
N LEU A 1052 39.94 -1.29 -15.74
CA LEU A 1052 41.23 -0.99 -15.12
C LEU A 1052 42.07 -2.26 -14.87
N ALA A 1053 41.47 -3.30 -14.28
CA ALA A 1053 42.13 -4.59 -14.05
C ALA A 1053 42.65 -5.21 -15.36
N GLN A 1054 41.86 -5.13 -16.43
CA GLN A 1054 42.28 -5.58 -17.75
C GLN A 1054 43.38 -4.69 -18.35
N ALA A 1055 43.37 -3.37 -18.14
CA ALA A 1055 44.46 -2.50 -18.57
C ALA A 1055 45.79 -2.80 -17.84
N GLN A 1056 45.73 -3.09 -16.53
CA GLN A 1056 46.89 -3.52 -15.73
C GLN A 1056 47.45 -4.86 -16.25
N ARG A 1057 46.58 -5.86 -16.47
CA ARG A 1057 46.96 -7.19 -17.02
C ARG A 1057 47.60 -7.09 -18.41
N LEU A 1058 47.07 -6.24 -19.29
CA LEU A 1058 47.64 -6.02 -20.62
C LEU A 1058 49.02 -5.35 -20.56
N ARG A 1059 49.20 -4.38 -19.67
CA ARG A 1059 50.50 -3.74 -19.42
C ARG A 1059 51.55 -4.76 -18.97
N GLU A 1060 51.19 -5.70 -18.09
CA GLU A 1060 52.08 -6.80 -17.67
C GLU A 1060 52.46 -7.75 -18.81
N GLN A 1061 51.58 -7.93 -19.79
CA GLN A 1061 51.85 -8.68 -21.02
C GLN A 1061 52.67 -7.89 -22.06
N GLY A 1062 53.04 -6.64 -21.76
CA GLY A 1062 53.77 -5.75 -22.68
C GLY A 1062 52.88 -5.11 -23.76
N GLU A 1063 51.56 -5.14 -23.58
CA GLU A 1063 50.60 -4.54 -24.50
C GLU A 1063 50.09 -3.18 -23.98
N SER A 1064 49.68 -2.30 -24.91
CA SER A 1064 49.17 -0.97 -24.58
C SER A 1064 47.87 -0.62 -25.30
N LEU A 1065 47.07 0.22 -24.66
CA LEU A 1065 45.84 0.82 -25.19
C LEU A 1065 46.09 2.29 -25.55
N ASN A 1066 45.20 2.90 -26.34
CA ASN A 1066 45.30 4.33 -26.68
C ASN A 1066 44.79 5.25 -25.56
N GLY A 1067 43.95 4.72 -24.68
CA GLY A 1067 43.43 5.41 -23.50
C GLY A 1067 42.46 4.54 -22.72
N LEU A 1068 42.24 4.90 -21.47
CA LEU A 1068 41.29 4.28 -20.55
C LEU A 1068 40.26 5.33 -20.11
N VAL A 1069 38.98 4.96 -20.02
CA VAL A 1069 37.92 5.85 -19.50
C VAL A 1069 37.13 5.14 -18.42
N LEU A 1070 37.15 5.70 -17.21
CA LEU A 1070 36.52 5.15 -16.02
C LEU A 1070 35.39 6.07 -15.54
N ILE A 1071 34.20 5.52 -15.35
CA ILE A 1071 33.03 6.28 -14.90
C ILE A 1071 32.60 5.73 -13.55
N ALA A 1072 32.85 6.48 -12.48
CA ALA A 1072 32.63 6.05 -11.10
C ALA A 1072 33.13 4.62 -10.81
N PRO A 1073 34.42 4.31 -11.06
CA PRO A 1073 34.91 2.94 -11.08
C PRO A 1073 34.91 2.30 -9.69
N TRP A 1074 34.42 1.05 -9.61
CA TRP A 1074 34.54 0.25 -8.40
C TRP A 1074 35.87 -0.50 -8.39
N VAL A 1075 36.82 -0.02 -7.59
CA VAL A 1075 38.24 -0.44 -7.62
C VAL A 1075 38.69 -1.27 -6.41
N ASP A 1076 37.94 -1.24 -5.30
CA ASP A 1076 38.10 -2.11 -4.13
C ASP A 1076 36.80 -2.87 -3.87
N ALA A 1077 36.76 -4.16 -4.20
CA ALA A 1077 35.61 -5.03 -3.95
C ALA A 1077 35.39 -5.36 -2.46
N SER A 1078 36.37 -5.07 -1.59
CA SER A 1078 36.24 -5.23 -0.14
C SER A 1078 35.59 -4.02 0.54
N LEU A 1079 35.64 -2.84 -0.09
CA LEU A 1079 35.25 -1.55 0.48
C LEU A 1079 35.92 -1.30 1.84
N SER A 1080 37.25 -1.52 1.88
CA SER A 1080 38.06 -1.47 3.11
C SER A 1080 38.36 -0.06 3.61
N ASN A 1081 38.17 0.96 2.77
CA ASN A 1081 38.49 2.35 3.10
C ASN A 1081 37.50 2.93 4.13
N PRO A 1082 37.97 3.39 5.30
CA PRO A 1082 37.09 3.87 6.38
C PRO A 1082 36.27 5.11 6.01
N GLU A 1083 36.70 5.91 5.02
CA GLU A 1083 35.97 7.10 4.58
C GLU A 1083 34.64 6.76 3.89
N ILE A 1084 34.47 5.54 3.35
CA ILE A 1084 33.27 5.08 2.65
C ILE A 1084 32.02 5.20 3.53
N SER A 1085 32.14 4.94 4.82
CA SER A 1085 31.04 5.03 5.80
C SER A 1085 30.40 6.44 5.85
N ALA A 1086 31.19 7.49 5.60
CA ALA A 1086 30.71 8.87 5.56
C ALA A 1086 29.93 9.23 4.27
N TYR A 1087 29.82 8.30 3.32
CA TYR A 1087 29.07 8.44 2.07
C TYR A 1087 27.88 7.47 1.97
N GLU A 1088 27.78 6.44 2.82
CA GLU A 1088 26.67 5.47 2.78
C GLU A 1088 25.30 6.12 3.02
N SER A 1089 25.22 7.16 3.86
CA SER A 1089 24.00 7.97 4.04
C SER A 1089 23.73 9.01 2.94
N LYS A 1090 24.62 9.14 1.95
CA LYS A 1090 24.53 10.12 0.84
C LYS A 1090 24.23 9.45 -0.50
N ASP A 1091 24.66 8.21 -0.70
CA ASP A 1091 24.45 7.47 -1.94
C ASP A 1091 23.05 6.86 -1.97
N ASN A 1092 22.25 7.26 -2.96
CA ASN A 1092 20.88 6.80 -3.13
C ASN A 1092 20.76 5.55 -4.03
N MET A 1093 21.87 4.94 -4.45
CA MET A 1093 21.93 3.78 -5.36
C MET A 1093 22.64 2.57 -4.78
N LEU A 1094 23.74 2.80 -4.07
CA LEU A 1094 24.64 1.74 -3.60
C LEU A 1094 24.49 1.49 -2.09
N SER A 1095 24.93 0.31 -1.65
CA SER A 1095 24.99 -0.07 -0.23
C SER A 1095 26.24 -0.91 0.00
N VAL A 1096 26.95 -0.64 1.09
CA VAL A 1096 28.24 -1.29 1.40
C VAL A 1096 28.03 -2.80 1.54
N LYS A 1097 27.02 -3.23 2.31
CA LYS A 1097 26.68 -4.65 2.50
C LYS A 1097 26.43 -5.39 1.18
N ARG A 1098 25.71 -4.77 0.24
CA ARG A 1098 25.37 -5.38 -1.06
C ARG A 1098 26.58 -5.46 -2.00
N LEU A 1099 27.41 -4.43 -2.03
CA LEU A 1099 28.64 -4.45 -2.83
C LEU A 1099 29.64 -5.46 -2.27
N GLN A 1100 29.84 -5.54 -0.95
CA GLN A 1100 30.71 -6.55 -0.35
C GLN A 1100 30.27 -7.99 -0.67
N ALA A 1101 28.96 -8.28 -0.62
CA ALA A 1101 28.44 -9.58 -1.05
C ALA A 1101 28.71 -9.85 -2.55
N SER A 1102 28.41 -8.86 -3.41
CA SER A 1102 28.65 -8.95 -4.85
C SER A 1102 30.13 -9.14 -5.20
N GLY A 1103 31.02 -8.47 -4.45
CA GLY A 1103 32.48 -8.57 -4.58
C GLY A 1103 33.01 -9.95 -4.19
N ARG A 1104 32.53 -10.52 -3.06
CA ARG A 1104 32.83 -11.91 -2.67
C ARG A 1104 32.38 -12.91 -3.74
N TRP A 1105 31.15 -12.77 -4.25
CA TRP A 1105 30.64 -13.67 -5.29
C TRP A 1105 31.42 -13.55 -6.60
N TRP A 1106 31.87 -12.35 -6.96
CA TRP A 1106 32.69 -12.09 -8.14
C TRP A 1106 34.11 -12.65 -8.03
N ALA A 1107 34.72 -12.55 -6.85
CA ALA A 1107 36.03 -13.15 -6.54
C ALA A 1107 35.99 -14.68 -6.60
N GLY A 1108 34.91 -15.29 -6.13
CA GLY A 1108 34.75 -16.75 -6.15
C GLY A 1108 35.71 -17.45 -5.19
N GLU A 1109 36.70 -18.16 -5.73
CA GLU A 1109 37.77 -18.79 -4.95
C GLU A 1109 39.00 -17.88 -4.76
N ARG A 1110 39.05 -16.70 -5.41
CA ARG A 1110 40.14 -15.72 -5.24
C ARG A 1110 39.97 -14.92 -3.96
N ASP A 1111 41.09 -14.37 -3.50
CA ASP A 1111 41.06 -13.29 -2.51
C ASP A 1111 40.33 -12.08 -3.11
N VAL A 1112 39.51 -11.39 -2.31
CA VAL A 1112 38.82 -10.16 -2.73
C VAL A 1112 39.84 -9.04 -3.02
N LEU A 1113 41.03 -9.10 -2.42
CA LEU A 1113 42.14 -8.16 -2.63
C LEU A 1113 43.01 -8.50 -3.86
N ASP A 1114 42.72 -9.58 -4.60
CA ASP A 1114 43.41 -9.91 -5.85
C ASP A 1114 43.24 -8.75 -6.87
N PRO A 1115 44.31 -8.25 -7.52
CA PRO A 1115 44.21 -7.16 -8.51
C PRO A 1115 43.26 -7.39 -9.69
N LEU A 1116 42.88 -8.64 -10.00
CA LEU A 1116 41.84 -8.92 -10.99
C LEU A 1116 40.41 -8.63 -10.48
N VAL A 1117 40.22 -8.66 -9.16
CA VAL A 1117 38.95 -8.37 -8.46
C VAL A 1117 38.92 -6.91 -7.99
N SER A 1118 40.00 -6.47 -7.33
CA SER A 1118 40.19 -5.15 -6.74
C SER A 1118 41.44 -4.47 -7.32
N PRO A 1119 41.34 -3.84 -8.51
CA PRO A 1119 42.48 -3.28 -9.22
C PRO A 1119 43.23 -2.16 -8.48
N ILE A 1120 42.69 -1.62 -7.38
CA ILE A 1120 43.42 -0.65 -6.53
C ILE A 1120 44.73 -1.23 -5.96
N TYR A 1121 44.80 -2.55 -5.77
CA TYR A 1121 46.00 -3.26 -5.31
C TYR A 1121 46.96 -3.67 -6.45
N GLY A 1122 46.59 -3.37 -7.71
CA GLY A 1122 47.44 -3.55 -8.88
C GLY A 1122 48.39 -2.37 -9.11
N SER A 1123 49.47 -2.60 -9.86
CA SER A 1123 50.45 -1.53 -10.17
C SER A 1123 49.94 -0.61 -11.29
N PHE A 1124 49.94 0.71 -11.02
CA PHE A 1124 49.51 1.75 -11.96
C PHE A 1124 50.58 2.20 -12.98
N GLU A 1125 51.84 1.77 -12.82
CA GLU A 1125 52.95 2.21 -13.66
C GLU A 1125 52.78 1.78 -15.13
N GLY A 1126 52.94 2.74 -16.06
CA GLY A 1126 52.89 2.46 -17.49
C GLY A 1126 51.48 2.18 -18.04
N LEU A 1127 50.43 2.47 -17.27
CA LEU A 1127 49.06 2.53 -17.79
C LEU A 1127 48.91 3.62 -18.87
N PRO A 1128 47.95 3.46 -19.80
CA PRO A 1128 47.67 4.47 -20.81
C PRO A 1128 47.09 5.74 -20.17
N ARG A 1129 47.04 6.84 -20.94
CA ARG A 1129 46.30 8.04 -20.50
C ARG A 1129 44.88 7.68 -20.06
N THR A 1130 44.41 8.25 -18.96
CA THR A 1130 43.19 7.81 -18.27
C THR A 1130 42.27 8.98 -17.97
N LEU A 1131 41.01 8.92 -18.37
CA LEU A 1131 39.98 9.89 -17.97
C LEU A 1131 39.05 9.26 -16.94
N ILE A 1132 38.79 9.98 -15.84
CA ILE A 1132 37.92 9.54 -14.73
C ILE A 1132 36.79 10.56 -14.53
N THR A 1133 35.53 10.10 -14.50
CA THR A 1133 34.40 10.93 -14.04
C THR A 1133 33.83 10.37 -12.74
N GLN A 1134 33.52 11.23 -11.77
CA GLN A 1134 33.10 10.83 -10.43
C GLN A 1134 32.06 11.81 -9.85
N GLY A 1135 31.05 11.28 -9.14
CA GLY A 1135 30.11 12.08 -8.34
C GLY A 1135 30.53 12.09 -6.86
N ASP A 1136 30.25 13.16 -6.11
CA ASP A 1136 30.58 13.26 -4.68
C ASP A 1136 29.50 12.71 -3.73
N ARG A 1137 28.37 12.24 -4.27
CA ARG A 1137 27.31 11.52 -3.53
C ARG A 1137 27.33 10.02 -3.85
N ASP A 1138 28.54 9.48 -3.98
CA ASP A 1138 28.82 8.12 -4.42
C ASP A 1138 29.74 7.46 -3.38
N ILE A 1139 29.40 6.27 -2.88
CA ILE A 1139 30.23 5.58 -1.89
C ILE A 1139 31.62 5.20 -2.41
N LEU A 1140 31.81 5.15 -3.73
CA LEU A 1140 33.09 4.87 -4.38
C LEU A 1140 33.99 6.11 -4.55
N TYR A 1141 33.50 7.30 -4.15
CA TYR A 1141 34.25 8.55 -4.26
C TYR A 1141 35.65 8.48 -3.60
N PRO A 1142 35.80 8.00 -2.34
CA PRO A 1142 37.11 7.97 -1.68
C PRO A 1142 38.15 7.12 -2.43
N ASP A 1143 37.78 5.90 -2.83
CA ASP A 1143 38.70 4.98 -3.52
C ASP A 1143 39.01 5.41 -4.96
N THR A 1144 38.05 6.07 -5.62
CA THR A 1144 38.31 6.71 -6.92
C THR A 1144 39.31 7.84 -6.78
N MET A 1145 39.23 8.67 -5.73
CA MET A 1145 40.21 9.74 -5.48
C MET A 1145 41.59 9.19 -5.09
N ASN A 1146 41.65 8.11 -4.30
CA ASN A 1146 42.91 7.39 -4.04
C ASN A 1146 43.53 6.87 -5.35
N THR A 1147 42.71 6.29 -6.24
CA THR A 1147 43.14 5.81 -7.56
C THR A 1147 43.64 6.95 -8.46
N VAL A 1148 43.00 8.13 -8.42
CA VAL A 1148 43.48 9.33 -9.13
C VAL A 1148 44.87 9.74 -8.61
N ALA A 1149 45.08 9.72 -7.29
CA ALA A 1149 46.39 10.05 -6.70
C ALA A 1149 47.47 9.05 -7.13
N GLU A 1150 47.20 7.74 -7.07
CA GLU A 1150 48.15 6.70 -7.50
C GLU A 1150 48.48 6.78 -9.00
N LEU A 1151 47.50 7.06 -9.87
CA LEU A 1151 47.74 7.29 -11.30
C LEU A 1151 48.65 8.51 -11.53
N GLN A 1152 48.44 9.61 -10.78
CA GLN A 1152 49.30 10.80 -10.86
C GLN A 1152 50.71 10.54 -10.32
N LEU A 1153 50.85 9.79 -9.22
CA LEU A 1153 52.15 9.38 -8.67
C LEU A 1153 52.92 8.45 -9.62
N ALA A 1154 52.22 7.54 -10.32
CA ALA A 1154 52.75 6.70 -11.38
C ALA A 1154 53.10 7.46 -12.69
N GLY A 1155 52.83 8.77 -12.74
CA GLY A 1155 53.12 9.62 -13.89
C GLY A 1155 52.18 9.43 -15.09
N VAL A 1156 50.99 8.87 -14.87
CA VAL A 1156 49.98 8.66 -15.91
C VAL A 1156 49.27 9.97 -16.25
N ASP A 1157 49.16 10.27 -17.54
CA ASP A 1157 48.37 11.40 -18.06
C ASP A 1157 46.89 11.18 -17.73
N THR A 1158 46.43 11.82 -16.65
CA THR A 1158 45.14 11.56 -16.02
C THR A 1158 44.23 12.78 -16.19
N THR A 1159 42.95 12.61 -16.50
CA THR A 1159 41.99 13.72 -16.58
C THR A 1159 40.80 13.41 -15.67
N THR A 1160 40.59 14.19 -14.61
CA THR A 1160 39.57 13.87 -13.58
C THR A 1160 38.48 14.93 -13.54
N ILE A 1161 37.22 14.52 -13.67
CA ILE A 1161 36.04 15.39 -13.58
C ILE A 1161 35.20 14.94 -12.37
N VAL A 1162 35.07 15.81 -11.37
CA VAL A 1162 34.26 15.58 -10.17
C VAL A 1162 33.05 16.52 -10.19
N THR A 1163 31.84 15.97 -10.07
CA THR A 1163 30.61 16.78 -10.02
C THR A 1163 30.00 16.79 -8.61
N GLU A 1164 29.94 17.99 -8.02
CA GLU A 1164 29.35 18.31 -6.71
C GLU A 1164 27.82 18.17 -6.73
N GLY A 1165 27.28 17.38 -5.82
CA GLY A 1165 25.89 16.97 -5.74
C GLY A 1165 25.45 15.94 -6.77
N ALA A 1166 26.36 15.10 -7.29
CA ALA A 1166 26.04 14.08 -8.31
C ALA A 1166 26.09 12.64 -7.75
N PRO A 1167 25.12 11.78 -8.12
CA PRO A 1167 25.05 10.38 -7.68
C PRO A 1167 26.02 9.46 -8.41
N HIS A 1168 26.09 8.20 -7.96
CA HIS A 1168 26.83 7.13 -8.62
C HIS A 1168 26.50 7.02 -10.13
N THR A 1169 27.53 6.87 -10.97
CA THR A 1169 27.43 6.79 -12.46
C THR A 1169 26.66 7.92 -13.16
N TYR A 1170 26.57 9.13 -12.57
CA TYR A 1170 25.78 10.24 -13.14
C TYR A 1170 26.04 10.55 -14.62
N SER A 1171 27.25 10.32 -15.15
CA SER A 1171 27.57 10.52 -16.57
C SER A 1171 26.71 9.67 -17.53
N LEU A 1172 26.12 8.57 -17.06
CA LEU A 1172 25.15 7.75 -17.83
C LEU A 1172 23.75 8.39 -17.90
N MET A 1173 23.47 9.38 -17.05
CA MET A 1173 22.17 10.05 -16.93
C MET A 1173 21.95 11.11 -18.02
N VAL A 1174 22.21 10.76 -19.28
CA VAL A 1174 22.24 11.65 -20.47
C VAL A 1174 20.92 12.37 -20.83
N TRP A 1175 19.89 12.29 -19.97
CA TRP A 1175 18.76 13.21 -20.00
C TRP A 1175 19.06 14.56 -19.33
N THR A 1176 20.05 14.61 -18.44
CA THR A 1176 20.48 15.85 -17.78
C THR A 1176 21.41 16.68 -18.69
N PRO A 1177 21.47 18.01 -18.51
CA PRO A 1177 22.48 18.86 -19.12
C PRO A 1177 23.93 18.48 -18.74
N THR A 1178 24.24 18.29 -17.46
CA THR A 1178 25.62 18.04 -17.01
C THR A 1178 26.16 16.73 -17.57
N ALA A 1179 25.41 15.63 -17.49
CA ALA A 1179 25.88 14.33 -18.00
C ALA A 1179 26.18 14.37 -19.51
N ARG A 1180 25.39 15.10 -20.31
CA ARG A 1180 25.66 15.26 -21.75
C ARG A 1180 26.92 16.08 -22.04
N LYS A 1181 27.18 17.14 -21.26
CA LYS A 1181 28.42 17.93 -21.38
C LYS A 1181 29.64 17.05 -21.12
N ASP A 1182 29.57 16.16 -20.13
CA ASP A 1182 30.64 15.22 -19.83
C ASP A 1182 30.83 14.19 -20.96
N VAL A 1183 29.75 13.66 -21.55
CA VAL A 1183 29.86 12.78 -22.73
C VAL A 1183 30.51 13.49 -23.92
N GLU A 1184 30.18 14.76 -24.17
CA GLU A 1184 30.80 15.57 -25.23
C GLU A 1184 32.31 15.77 -25.01
N GLU A 1185 32.74 15.84 -23.76
CA GLU A 1185 34.14 16.01 -23.39
C GLU A 1185 34.94 14.71 -23.36
N ILE A 1186 34.36 13.63 -22.83
CA ILE A 1186 34.89 12.28 -22.97
C ILE A 1186 35.10 11.97 -24.47
N ALA A 1187 34.11 12.30 -25.31
CA ALA A 1187 34.23 12.14 -26.76
C ALA A 1187 35.38 12.98 -27.36
N ARG A 1188 35.56 14.22 -26.89
CA ARG A 1188 36.67 15.10 -27.31
C ARG A 1188 38.03 14.51 -26.92
N TRP A 1189 38.19 14.11 -25.67
CA TRP A 1189 39.42 13.52 -25.13
C TRP A 1189 39.78 12.19 -25.82
N ILE A 1190 38.78 11.37 -26.18
CA ILE A 1190 39.00 10.15 -26.99
C ILE A 1190 39.48 10.53 -28.40
N LEU A 1191 38.93 11.58 -29.00
CA LEU A 1191 39.29 12.01 -30.36
C LEU A 1191 40.67 12.68 -30.44
N GLU A 1192 41.10 13.42 -29.42
CA GLU A 1192 42.30 14.28 -29.44
C GLU A 1192 43.64 13.52 -29.46
N GLY A 1193 43.74 12.34 -28.86
CA GLY A 1193 44.96 11.50 -28.87
C GLY A 1193 44.71 10.03 -29.17
#